data_AF-A0A367ZQ91-F1
#
_entry.id   AF-A0A367ZQ91-F1
#
_cell.length_a   1.000
_cell.length_b   1.000
_cell.length_c   1.000
_cell.angle_alpha   90.00
_cell.angle_beta   90.00
_cell.angle_gamma   90.00
#
_symmetry.space_group_name_H-M   'P 1'
#
loop_
_entity.id
_entity.type
_entity.pdbx_description
1 polymer ?
#
loop_
_entity_poly.entity_id
_entity_poly.type
_entity_poly.pdbx_seq_one_letter_code
_entity_poly.pdbx_strand_id
1 'polypeptide(L)'
;MRRTWCTLAALALTLFLTVGHVWADAEPGLFLDRINQMARDVHATQRMMASEGKGGEGTAAALAKEAASANELKRWLAGVDSTDEAEQAFDVLRKYVYRVSNGPEKKAAQIGLAQFEQRVKFLAQTENPAFAAYLDKIEALNTELESKQIRFDAGPATRVRQLADQGPTARRSAREEGLLGAHVVGGNTTFAVYSPAATEVNVVLFKKPTDTTGTGYPMKKDASGVWRCTVPGNLTGTWYAFSANGPVTDGHLFDPKRLLSDPYAFANYDHNGKSLIVNRDFTWTDQGFKPPKPEDLIIYEVHVKDFSAHPSSGVTGATRGTYQGFLQSKGLQHIVDLGVNAVELLPIHEFDNNFAGHPNHWGYMTSHFFAPECSYASGKNGEAVKEFKQLVNGLHKSGIAVIMDVVFNHTAEGNEKGLPLNFKGLDNPGYYRLTDDKKFYWNGTGCGNEFRSDNPMTRKLILDSLKYWVREYHVDGFRFDLATILDKQTMTAIANELPAQTILIAEPWAADWARNQWGKTDFRNTKWAKWNDDFREKVRGLMKGQFDRNELMTVLAGTCFWWTAKPTESVNYIECHDGATVSDLFGGNVQSLKLGAVALLTAQGIPMLHAGQEFNKNKKGNDNSYDQDNDINWIDWSLRQKNQDLYEFYRGLIALRKAYPNFRHTTALNNQHIEWLLPANQRALGYRLKGQTDFLVLLNSDSHEWISFGLPDGLPWKIVCNGHKVDVNGGLGTATGDYKVPPRTAVILKNR
;
A
#
# COMPACT_ATOMS: atom_id res chain seq x y z
N MET A 1 11.87 -9.21 50.82
CA MET A 1 12.39 -10.50 50.28
C MET A 1 11.49 -11.73 50.46
N ARG A 2 10.16 -11.63 50.68
CA ARG A 2 9.26 -12.81 50.64
C ARG A 2 7.88 -12.60 49.99
N ARG A 3 7.68 -11.50 49.23
CA ARG A 3 6.39 -11.25 48.52
C ARG A 3 6.50 -11.02 47.01
N THR A 4 7.70 -11.03 46.45
CA THR A 4 7.91 -10.88 44.99
C THR A 4 8.15 -12.20 44.24
N TRP A 5 8.13 -13.34 44.93
CA TRP A 5 8.39 -14.66 44.33
C TRP A 5 7.13 -15.45 43.97
N CYS A 6 5.95 -15.08 44.47
CA CYS A 6 4.70 -15.78 44.11
C CYS A 6 4.07 -15.27 42.80
N THR A 7 4.36 -14.02 42.38
CA THR A 7 3.80 -13.46 41.14
C THR A 7 4.59 -13.86 39.89
N LEU A 8 5.88 -14.16 40.02
CA LEU A 8 6.73 -14.61 38.91
C LEU A 8 6.56 -16.10 38.60
N ALA A 9 6.20 -16.93 39.58
CA ALA A 9 5.85 -18.34 39.35
C ALA A 9 4.48 -18.50 38.66
N ALA A 10 3.55 -17.58 38.90
CA ALA A 10 2.25 -17.58 38.23
C ALA A 10 2.35 -17.17 36.76
N LEU A 11 3.22 -16.21 36.40
CA LEU A 11 3.42 -15.80 35.00
C LEU A 11 4.24 -16.80 34.18
N ALA A 12 5.16 -17.54 34.81
CA ALA A 12 5.93 -18.59 34.12
C ALA A 12 5.07 -19.82 33.79
N LEU A 13 4.01 -20.10 34.56
CA LEU A 13 3.08 -21.19 34.27
C LEU A 13 2.07 -20.83 33.15
N THR A 14 1.74 -19.55 32.97
CA THR A 14 0.87 -19.09 31.87
C THR A 14 1.61 -19.02 30.53
N LEU A 15 2.94 -18.89 30.53
CA LEU A 15 3.74 -18.86 29.29
C LEU A 15 4.09 -20.25 28.72
N PHE A 16 3.93 -21.32 29.49
CA PHE A 16 4.18 -22.69 29.03
C PHE A 16 2.92 -23.39 28.46
N LEU A 17 1.76 -22.74 28.49
CA LEU A 17 0.48 -23.30 28.01
C LEU A 17 -0.01 -22.71 26.67
N THR A 18 0.75 -21.84 26.00
CA THR A 18 0.32 -21.14 24.78
C THR A 18 0.88 -21.71 23.47
N VAL A 19 1.35 -22.97 23.45
CA VAL A 19 1.84 -23.65 22.22
C VAL A 19 0.91 -24.77 21.73
N GLY A 20 -0.16 -25.08 22.44
CA GLY A 20 -1.24 -25.89 21.87
C GLY A 20 -2.54 -25.31 22.37
N HIS A 21 -3.37 -24.76 21.48
CA HIS A 21 -4.81 -24.49 21.60
C HIS A 21 -5.27 -23.72 20.35
N VAL A 22 -4.96 -24.21 19.14
CA VAL A 22 -5.57 -23.66 17.90
C VAL A 22 -7.01 -24.17 17.72
N TRP A 23 -7.38 -25.24 18.43
CA TRP A 23 -8.70 -25.85 18.33
C TRP A 23 -9.69 -25.47 19.44
N ALA A 24 -9.22 -25.17 20.65
CA ALA A 24 -10.10 -24.82 21.77
C ALA A 24 -10.93 -23.53 21.55
N ASP A 25 -10.46 -22.62 20.68
CA ASP A 25 -11.14 -21.36 20.33
C ASP A 25 -11.80 -21.38 18.93
N ALA A 26 -11.77 -22.52 18.22
CA ALA A 26 -12.40 -22.63 16.90
C ALA A 26 -13.85 -23.10 17.05
N GLU A 27 -14.81 -22.16 17.05
CA GLU A 27 -16.23 -22.52 17.08
C GLU A 27 -16.57 -23.55 15.98
N PRO A 28 -17.31 -24.62 16.28
CA PRO A 28 -17.77 -25.62 15.29
C PRO A 28 -18.45 -25.01 14.05
N GLY A 29 -18.96 -23.77 14.15
CA GLY A 29 -19.48 -22.98 13.02
C GLY A 29 -18.45 -22.69 11.94
N LEU A 30 -17.19 -22.42 12.30
CA LEU A 30 -16.13 -22.11 11.33
C LEU A 30 -15.79 -23.31 10.44
N PHE A 31 -15.85 -24.53 10.97
CA PHE A 31 -15.63 -25.74 10.19
C PHE A 31 -16.79 -26.00 9.22
N LEU A 32 -18.02 -25.82 9.70
CA LEU A 32 -19.22 -25.92 8.86
C LEU A 32 -19.20 -24.91 7.71
N ASP A 33 -18.74 -23.68 7.98
CA ASP A 33 -18.60 -22.61 6.98
C ASP A 33 -17.55 -22.93 5.92
N ARG A 34 -16.47 -23.62 6.28
CA ARG A 34 -15.45 -24.08 5.33
C ARG A 34 -15.96 -25.19 4.42
N ILE A 35 -16.69 -26.17 4.96
CA ILE A 35 -17.31 -27.21 4.12
C ILE A 35 -18.38 -26.59 3.20
N ASN A 36 -19.13 -25.59 3.70
CA ASN A 36 -20.07 -24.81 2.89
C ASN A 36 -19.37 -24.00 1.79
N GLN A 37 -18.21 -23.40 2.08
CA GLN A 37 -17.40 -22.69 1.10
C GLN A 37 -16.91 -23.64 0.01
N MET A 38 -16.42 -24.82 0.39
CA MET A 38 -16.02 -25.85 -0.55
C MET A 38 -17.17 -26.26 -1.48
N ALA A 39 -18.39 -26.47 -0.95
CA ALA A 39 -19.55 -26.79 -1.78
C ALA A 39 -19.90 -25.66 -2.77
N ARG A 40 -19.77 -24.39 -2.36
CA ARG A 40 -19.95 -23.23 -3.27
C ARG A 40 -18.92 -23.21 -4.38
N ASP A 41 -17.66 -23.53 -4.06
CA ASP A 41 -16.57 -23.55 -5.04
C ASP A 41 -16.72 -24.73 -6.01
N VAL A 42 -17.08 -25.92 -5.52
CA VAL A 42 -17.45 -27.06 -6.38
C VAL A 42 -18.59 -26.71 -7.33
N HIS A 43 -19.63 -26.02 -6.82
CA HIS A 43 -20.75 -25.59 -7.64
C HIS A 43 -20.32 -24.55 -8.68
N ALA A 44 -19.41 -23.63 -8.34
CA ALA A 44 -18.85 -22.67 -9.28
C ALA A 44 -18.03 -23.39 -10.36
N THR A 45 -17.18 -24.36 -10.00
CA THR A 45 -16.41 -25.16 -10.97
C THR A 45 -17.32 -25.94 -11.91
N GLN A 46 -18.36 -26.60 -11.39
CA GLN A 46 -19.30 -27.35 -12.22
C GLN A 46 -20.04 -26.43 -13.22
N ARG A 47 -20.43 -25.22 -12.79
CA ARG A 47 -21.02 -24.21 -13.70
C ARG A 47 -20.02 -23.75 -14.76
N MET A 48 -18.77 -23.48 -14.40
CA MET A 48 -17.74 -23.04 -15.35
C MET A 48 -17.36 -24.13 -16.35
N MET A 49 -17.24 -25.38 -15.89
CA MET A 49 -17.02 -26.53 -16.77
C MET A 49 -18.17 -26.73 -17.76
N ALA A 50 -19.41 -26.46 -17.35
CA ALA A 50 -20.58 -26.55 -18.22
C ALA A 50 -20.64 -25.38 -19.23
N SER A 51 -20.11 -24.20 -18.90
CA SER A 51 -20.13 -23.02 -19.79
C SER A 51 -18.93 -22.92 -20.74
N GLU A 52 -17.73 -23.31 -20.30
CA GLU A 52 -16.47 -23.08 -21.03
C GLU A 52 -15.74 -24.38 -21.43
N GLY A 53 -16.19 -25.54 -20.95
CA GLY A 53 -15.48 -26.82 -21.13
C GLY A 53 -14.17 -26.90 -20.32
N LYS A 54 -13.54 -28.09 -20.29
CA LYS A 54 -12.37 -28.39 -19.43
C LYS A 54 -11.12 -27.53 -19.67
N GLY A 55 -11.07 -26.71 -20.72
CA GLY A 55 -9.89 -25.93 -21.14
C GLY A 55 -10.03 -24.40 -21.07
N GLY A 56 -11.16 -23.86 -20.58
CA GLY A 56 -11.35 -22.41 -20.46
C GLY A 56 -10.59 -21.79 -19.29
N GLU A 57 -10.09 -20.55 -19.44
CA GLU A 57 -9.40 -19.82 -18.37
C GLU A 57 -10.27 -19.65 -17.10
N GLY A 58 -11.59 -19.46 -17.26
CA GLY A 58 -12.53 -19.40 -16.14
C GLY A 58 -12.72 -20.75 -15.45
N THR A 59 -12.70 -21.85 -16.21
CA THR A 59 -12.67 -23.22 -15.66
C THR A 59 -11.37 -23.51 -14.91
N ALA A 60 -10.22 -23.08 -15.42
CA ALA A 60 -8.94 -23.21 -14.72
C ALA A 60 -8.91 -22.42 -13.41
N ALA A 61 -9.44 -21.19 -13.41
CA ALA A 61 -9.54 -20.36 -12.21
C ALA A 61 -10.52 -20.95 -11.18
N ALA A 62 -11.64 -21.51 -11.62
CA ALA A 62 -12.59 -22.18 -10.72
C ALA A 62 -12.02 -23.47 -10.11
N LEU A 63 -11.33 -24.28 -10.92
CA LEU A 63 -10.59 -25.46 -10.44
C LEU A 63 -9.50 -25.09 -9.43
N ALA A 64 -8.79 -23.98 -9.63
CA ALA A 64 -7.80 -23.49 -8.68
C ALA A 64 -8.43 -23.06 -7.35
N LYS A 65 -9.62 -22.43 -7.38
CA LYS A 65 -10.38 -22.08 -6.17
C LYS A 65 -10.90 -23.30 -5.43
N GLU A 66 -11.47 -24.28 -6.14
CA GLU A 66 -11.87 -25.57 -5.56
C GLU A 66 -10.69 -26.31 -4.90
N ALA A 67 -9.52 -26.29 -5.54
CA ALA A 67 -8.31 -26.87 -4.96
C ALA A 67 -7.82 -26.08 -3.73
N ALA A 68 -7.96 -24.75 -3.72
CA ALA A 68 -7.59 -23.91 -2.59
C ALA A 68 -8.48 -24.17 -1.36
N SER A 69 -9.80 -24.23 -1.54
CA SER A 69 -10.73 -24.53 -0.44
C SER A 69 -10.59 -25.95 0.09
N ALA A 70 -10.28 -26.93 -0.77
CA ALA A 70 -9.90 -28.28 -0.32
C ALA A 70 -8.62 -28.27 0.55
N ASN A 71 -7.61 -27.49 0.16
CA ASN A 71 -6.37 -27.36 0.92
C ASN A 71 -6.56 -26.62 2.25
N GLU A 72 -7.48 -25.66 2.32
CA GLU A 72 -7.84 -25.01 3.59
C GLU A 72 -8.56 -25.98 4.54
N LEU A 73 -9.49 -26.77 4.02
CA LEU A 73 -10.16 -27.81 4.81
C LEU A 73 -9.15 -28.81 5.37
N LYS A 74 -8.17 -29.22 4.54
CA LYS A 74 -7.05 -30.06 4.96
C LYS A 74 -6.19 -29.42 6.06
N ARG A 75 -5.82 -28.15 5.92
CA ARG A 75 -5.02 -27.44 6.93
C ARG A 75 -5.75 -27.31 8.27
N TRP A 76 -7.07 -27.12 8.23
CA TRP A 76 -7.86 -27.02 9.45
C TRP A 76 -7.95 -28.38 10.17
N LEU A 77 -8.22 -29.45 9.42
CA LEU A 77 -8.19 -30.82 9.95
C LEU A 77 -6.80 -31.23 10.45
N ALA A 78 -5.73 -30.65 9.90
CA ALA A 78 -4.37 -30.88 10.40
C ALA A 78 -4.12 -30.33 11.81
N GLY A 79 -5.01 -29.49 12.35
CA GLY A 79 -4.94 -29.04 13.74
C GLY A 79 -5.66 -29.94 14.74
N VAL A 80 -6.39 -30.97 14.29
CA VAL A 80 -6.98 -31.96 15.21
C VAL A 80 -5.82 -32.69 15.88
N ASP A 81 -5.69 -32.52 17.20
CA ASP A 81 -4.59 -33.08 17.99
C ASP A 81 -5.10 -33.87 19.21
N SER A 82 -6.39 -33.78 19.55
CA SER A 82 -7.01 -34.55 20.65
C SER A 82 -8.25 -35.35 20.23
N THR A 83 -8.64 -36.34 21.03
CA THR A 83 -9.83 -37.17 20.78
C THR A 83 -11.13 -36.36 20.88
N ASP A 84 -11.18 -35.35 21.74
CA ASP A 84 -12.35 -34.46 21.86
C ASP A 84 -12.53 -33.60 20.61
N GLU A 85 -11.44 -33.09 20.05
CA GLU A 85 -11.43 -32.35 18.78
C GLU A 85 -11.82 -33.25 17.60
N ALA A 86 -11.35 -34.50 17.59
CA ALA A 86 -11.77 -35.47 16.59
C ALA A 86 -13.27 -35.81 16.69
N GLU A 87 -13.83 -35.94 17.89
CA GLU A 87 -15.28 -36.13 18.06
C GLU A 87 -16.07 -34.91 17.56
N GLN A 88 -15.61 -33.70 17.86
CA GLN A 88 -16.24 -32.47 17.38
C GLN A 88 -16.19 -32.36 15.85
N ALA A 89 -15.04 -32.65 15.23
CA ALA A 89 -14.88 -32.68 13.78
C ALA A 89 -15.81 -33.71 13.13
N PHE A 90 -15.86 -34.90 13.71
CA PHE A 90 -16.73 -35.99 13.27
C PHE A 90 -18.21 -35.58 13.34
N ASP A 91 -18.64 -34.95 14.44
CA ASP A 91 -20.03 -34.52 14.61
C ASP A 91 -20.47 -33.45 13.62
N VAL A 92 -19.57 -32.52 13.26
CA VAL A 92 -19.86 -31.52 12.21
C VAL A 92 -19.97 -32.18 10.85
N LEU A 93 -19.04 -33.09 10.50
CA LEU A 93 -19.10 -33.84 9.24
C LEU A 93 -20.38 -34.70 9.16
N ARG A 94 -20.76 -35.35 10.27
CA ARG A 94 -21.99 -36.12 10.39
C ARG A 94 -23.23 -35.26 10.16
N LYS A 95 -23.35 -34.13 10.86
CA LYS A 95 -24.45 -33.16 10.66
C LYS A 95 -24.49 -32.63 9.21
N TYR A 96 -23.32 -32.40 8.61
CA TYR A 96 -23.21 -31.98 7.22
C TYR A 96 -23.73 -33.06 6.25
N VAL A 97 -23.29 -34.32 6.40
CA VAL A 97 -23.74 -35.45 5.59
C VAL A 97 -25.26 -35.65 5.66
N TYR A 98 -25.86 -35.46 6.85
CA TYR A 98 -27.32 -35.53 7.01
C TYR A 98 -28.07 -34.49 6.17
N ARG A 99 -27.54 -33.28 6.01
CA ARG A 99 -28.19 -32.20 5.24
C ARG A 99 -27.85 -32.16 3.74
N VAL A 100 -26.93 -33.01 3.27
CA VAL A 100 -26.56 -33.07 1.83
C VAL A 100 -27.80 -33.26 0.98
N SER A 101 -28.01 -32.33 0.06
CA SER A 101 -29.21 -32.23 -0.80
C SER A 101 -28.90 -32.14 -2.29
N ASN A 102 -27.67 -31.78 -2.66
CA ASN A 102 -27.23 -31.60 -4.05
C ASN A 102 -25.82 -32.17 -4.32
N GLY A 103 -25.46 -32.27 -5.60
CA GLY A 103 -24.18 -32.85 -6.06
C GLY A 103 -22.93 -32.15 -5.51
N PRO A 104 -22.85 -30.81 -5.53
CA PRO A 104 -21.74 -30.07 -4.93
C PRO A 104 -21.56 -30.34 -3.42
N GLU A 105 -22.65 -30.35 -2.65
CA GLU A 105 -22.60 -30.69 -1.22
C GLU A 105 -22.12 -32.13 -0.99
N LYS A 106 -22.58 -33.08 -1.81
CA LYS A 106 -22.11 -34.48 -1.73
C LYS A 106 -20.60 -34.57 -1.97
N LYS A 107 -20.09 -33.86 -2.98
CA LYS A 107 -18.64 -33.85 -3.29
C LYS A 107 -17.82 -33.18 -2.19
N ALA A 108 -18.29 -32.08 -1.60
CA ALA A 108 -17.63 -31.43 -0.48
C ALA A 108 -17.57 -32.34 0.77
N ALA A 109 -18.66 -33.06 1.05
CA ALA A 109 -18.72 -34.03 2.14
C ALA A 109 -17.73 -35.19 1.93
N GLN A 110 -17.64 -35.76 0.72
CA GLN A 110 -16.67 -36.81 0.37
C GLN A 110 -15.22 -36.36 0.60
N ILE A 111 -14.88 -35.14 0.16
CA ILE A 111 -13.53 -34.59 0.35
C ILE A 111 -13.24 -34.36 1.84
N GLY A 112 -14.20 -33.84 2.60
CA GLY A 112 -14.06 -33.65 4.04
C GLY A 112 -13.83 -34.95 4.80
N LEU A 113 -14.63 -35.99 4.51
CA LEU A 113 -14.49 -37.32 5.11
C LEU A 113 -13.13 -37.95 4.78
N ALA A 114 -12.68 -37.86 3.52
CA ALA A 114 -11.39 -38.39 3.10
C ALA A 114 -10.19 -37.69 3.78
N GLN A 115 -10.24 -36.37 3.96
CA GLN A 115 -9.19 -35.64 4.67
C GLN A 115 -9.20 -35.95 6.17
N PHE A 116 -10.38 -36.10 6.78
CA PHE A 116 -10.51 -36.45 8.19
C PHE A 116 -9.99 -37.87 8.47
N GLU A 117 -10.32 -38.82 7.59
CA GLU A 117 -9.80 -40.18 7.63
C GLU A 117 -8.26 -40.21 7.58
N GLN A 118 -7.64 -39.42 6.69
CA GLN A 118 -6.18 -39.32 6.61
C GLN A 118 -5.55 -38.80 7.91
N ARG A 119 -6.16 -37.78 8.54
CA ARG A 119 -5.65 -37.21 9.80
C ARG A 119 -5.76 -38.21 10.95
N VAL A 120 -6.92 -38.83 11.11
CA VAL A 120 -7.17 -39.81 12.17
C VAL A 120 -6.26 -41.03 12.01
N LYS A 121 -6.03 -41.53 10.78
CA LYS A 121 -5.05 -42.60 10.52
C LYS A 121 -3.64 -42.22 10.95
N PHE A 122 -3.20 -41.00 10.63
CA PHE A 122 -1.90 -40.48 11.04
C PHE A 122 -1.79 -40.47 12.57
N LEU A 123 -2.73 -39.82 13.26
CA LEU A 123 -2.71 -39.71 14.72
C LEU A 123 -2.80 -41.08 15.43
N ALA A 124 -3.58 -42.01 14.89
CA ALA A 124 -3.66 -43.38 15.40
C ALA A 124 -2.31 -44.13 15.32
N GLN A 125 -1.49 -43.82 14.31
CA GLN A 125 -0.20 -44.44 14.09
C GLN A 125 0.94 -43.74 14.84
N THR A 126 0.88 -42.41 15.00
CA THR A 126 2.01 -41.61 15.51
C THR A 126 1.84 -41.14 16.94
N GLU A 127 0.61 -40.98 17.45
CA GLU A 127 0.37 -40.31 18.73
C GLU A 127 -0.48 -41.14 19.70
N ASN A 128 -1.70 -41.53 19.30
CA ASN A 128 -2.63 -42.23 20.19
C ASN A 128 -3.49 -43.26 19.43
N PRO A 129 -3.35 -44.58 19.70
CA PRO A 129 -4.13 -45.63 19.05
C PRO A 129 -5.65 -45.47 19.18
N ALA A 130 -6.15 -44.74 20.18
CA ALA A 130 -7.58 -44.50 20.38
C ALA A 130 -8.25 -43.79 19.17
N PHE A 131 -7.50 -43.04 18.37
CA PHE A 131 -8.02 -42.45 17.13
C PHE A 131 -8.51 -43.50 16.11
N ALA A 132 -8.01 -44.75 16.17
CA ALA A 132 -8.47 -45.81 15.27
C ALA A 132 -9.98 -46.08 15.37
N ALA A 133 -10.62 -45.80 16.52
CA ALA A 133 -12.06 -45.95 16.73
C ALA A 133 -12.94 -45.06 15.83
N TYR A 134 -12.37 -44.01 15.22
CA TYR A 134 -13.10 -43.14 14.29
C TYR A 134 -13.14 -43.69 12.86
N LEU A 135 -12.31 -44.67 12.50
CA LEU A 135 -12.27 -45.22 11.14
C LEU A 135 -13.58 -45.94 10.80
N ASP A 136 -14.08 -46.78 11.69
CA ASP A 136 -15.37 -47.47 11.52
C ASP A 136 -16.54 -46.47 11.45
N LYS A 137 -16.48 -45.39 12.24
CA LYS A 137 -17.47 -44.30 12.23
C LYS A 137 -17.48 -43.55 10.88
N ILE A 138 -16.30 -43.29 10.30
CA ILE A 138 -16.15 -42.63 9.00
C ILE A 138 -16.64 -43.53 7.87
N GLU A 139 -16.32 -44.84 7.91
CA GLU A 139 -16.77 -45.81 6.91
C GLU A 139 -18.30 -45.95 6.90
N ALA A 140 -18.93 -46.02 8.07
CA ALA A 140 -20.38 -46.02 8.19
C ALA A 140 -21.02 -44.75 7.58
N LEU A 141 -20.44 -43.58 7.87
CA LEU A 141 -20.93 -42.30 7.36
C LEU A 141 -20.72 -42.13 5.85
N ASN A 142 -19.62 -42.64 5.29
CA ASN A 142 -19.38 -42.71 3.85
C ASN A 142 -20.42 -43.60 3.15
N THR A 143 -20.73 -44.77 3.74
CA THR A 143 -21.76 -45.68 3.22
C THR A 143 -23.13 -45.00 3.18
N GLU A 144 -23.47 -44.25 4.24
CA GLU A 144 -24.71 -43.48 4.30
C GLU A 144 -24.75 -42.37 3.22
N LEU A 145 -23.67 -41.60 3.07
CA LEU A 145 -23.55 -40.56 2.06
C LEU A 145 -23.69 -41.11 0.63
N GLU A 146 -23.15 -42.30 0.35
CA GLU A 146 -23.27 -42.94 -0.96
C GLU A 146 -24.69 -43.43 -1.27
N SER A 147 -25.42 -43.88 -0.25
CA SER A 147 -26.81 -44.34 -0.40
C SER A 147 -27.81 -43.25 -0.79
N LYS A 148 -27.45 -41.96 -0.64
CA LYS A 148 -28.31 -40.82 -1.01
C LYS A 148 -28.40 -40.64 -2.53
N GLN A 149 -29.58 -40.90 -3.11
CA GLN A 149 -29.90 -40.56 -4.50
C GLN A 149 -30.12 -39.04 -4.67
N ILE A 150 -29.26 -38.37 -5.43
CA ILE A 150 -29.34 -36.93 -5.72
C ILE A 150 -29.62 -36.73 -7.22
N ARG A 151 -30.72 -36.06 -7.58
CA ARG A 151 -31.07 -35.71 -8.98
C ARG A 151 -30.25 -34.50 -9.45
N PHE A 152 -29.66 -34.60 -10.65
CA PHE A 152 -28.93 -33.51 -11.29
C PHE A 152 -29.83 -32.78 -12.28
N ASP A 153 -30.09 -31.48 -12.07
CA ASP A 153 -30.75 -30.63 -13.07
C ASP A 153 -29.71 -30.05 -14.05
N ALA A 154 -29.98 -30.21 -15.35
CA ALA A 154 -29.14 -29.78 -16.45
C ALA A 154 -29.20 -28.25 -16.67
N GLY A 155 -28.03 -27.62 -16.86
CA GLY A 155 -27.87 -26.17 -16.93
C GLY A 155 -28.27 -25.50 -18.26
N PRO A 156 -28.38 -24.15 -18.29
CA PRO A 156 -28.78 -23.37 -19.46
C PRO A 156 -27.59 -23.14 -20.41
N ALA A 157 -27.27 -24.13 -21.23
CA ALA A 157 -26.35 -24.01 -22.38
C ALA A 157 -26.98 -23.34 -23.62
N THR A 158 -28.20 -22.81 -23.53
CA THR A 158 -28.98 -22.40 -24.72
C THR A 158 -29.02 -20.88 -24.98
N ARG A 159 -28.37 -20.02 -24.17
CA ARG A 159 -28.43 -18.55 -24.35
C ARG A 159 -27.21 -17.89 -24.99
N VAL A 160 -26.13 -18.62 -25.28
CA VAL A 160 -24.86 -18.04 -25.76
C VAL A 160 -24.71 -18.05 -27.29
N ARG A 161 -25.58 -18.74 -28.04
CA ARG A 161 -25.48 -18.81 -29.50
C ARG A 161 -26.10 -17.66 -30.30
N GLN A 162 -26.63 -16.62 -29.64
CA GLN A 162 -27.26 -15.48 -30.31
C GLN A 162 -26.48 -14.16 -30.23
N LEU A 163 -25.32 -14.13 -29.55
CA LEU A 163 -24.53 -12.90 -29.34
C LEU A 163 -23.13 -12.93 -29.97
N ALA A 164 -22.79 -13.98 -30.72
CA ALA A 164 -21.45 -14.18 -31.27
C ALA A 164 -21.22 -13.55 -32.66
N ASP A 165 -22.12 -12.70 -33.15
CA ASP A 165 -22.09 -12.22 -34.55
C ASP A 165 -22.01 -10.69 -34.71
N GLN A 166 -21.47 -9.96 -33.73
CA GLN A 166 -21.28 -8.50 -33.83
C GLN A 166 -19.82 -8.08 -33.59
N GLY A 167 -19.25 -7.40 -34.58
CA GLY A 167 -17.82 -7.08 -34.72
C GLY A 167 -17.23 -6.05 -33.73
N PRO A 168 -15.93 -5.71 -33.89
CA PRO A 168 -15.12 -4.97 -32.91
C PRO A 168 -15.58 -3.54 -32.59
N THR A 169 -16.43 -2.93 -33.41
CA THR A 169 -17.03 -1.61 -33.15
C THR A 169 -18.06 -1.64 -32.02
N ALA A 170 -18.81 -2.74 -31.85
CA ALA A 170 -19.81 -2.88 -30.78
C ALA A 170 -19.19 -3.08 -29.38
N ARG A 171 -17.95 -3.58 -29.30
CA ARG A 171 -17.20 -3.73 -28.03
C ARG A 171 -16.73 -2.41 -27.43
N ARG A 172 -16.58 -1.35 -28.25
CA ARG A 172 -16.18 -0.02 -27.77
C ARG A 172 -17.38 0.72 -27.16
N SER A 173 -18.54 0.67 -27.83
CA SER A 173 -19.78 1.31 -27.35
C SER A 173 -20.32 0.71 -26.05
N ALA A 174 -20.29 -0.62 -25.88
CA ALA A 174 -20.76 -1.26 -24.65
C ALA A 174 -19.87 -0.98 -23.42
N ARG A 175 -18.59 -0.64 -23.62
CA ARG A 175 -17.65 -0.26 -22.55
C ARG A 175 -17.82 1.20 -22.11
N GLU A 176 -18.37 2.03 -23.01
CA GLU A 176 -18.55 3.48 -22.83
C GLU A 176 -19.87 3.83 -22.12
N GLU A 177 -20.91 2.97 -22.21
CA GLU A 177 -22.18 3.15 -21.47
C GLU A 177 -22.04 3.06 -19.93
N GLY A 178 -20.94 2.48 -19.42
CA GLY A 178 -20.67 2.28 -18.00
C GLY A 178 -19.71 3.28 -17.33
N LEU A 179 -19.19 4.27 -18.07
CA LEU A 179 -18.20 5.22 -17.54
C LEU A 179 -18.85 6.34 -16.72
N LEU A 180 -18.24 6.67 -15.58
CA LEU A 180 -18.56 7.87 -14.77
C LEU A 180 -17.63 9.02 -15.17
N GLY A 181 -18.08 10.26 -14.92
CA GLY A 181 -17.38 11.48 -15.29
C GLY A 181 -17.87 12.08 -16.61
N ALA A 182 -17.16 13.10 -17.09
CA ALA A 182 -17.37 13.72 -18.40
C ALA A 182 -16.44 13.14 -19.47
N HIS A 183 -17.00 12.59 -20.55
CA HIS A 183 -16.24 11.97 -21.65
C HIS A 183 -16.72 12.47 -23.00
N VAL A 184 -15.77 12.81 -23.88
CA VAL A 184 -16.05 13.13 -25.29
C VAL A 184 -15.92 11.86 -26.12
N VAL A 185 -17.03 11.38 -26.67
CA VAL A 185 -17.13 10.13 -27.44
C VAL A 185 -17.94 10.37 -28.71
N GLY A 186 -17.41 9.98 -29.87
CA GLY A 186 -18.13 10.08 -31.14
C GLY A 186 -18.55 11.51 -31.52
N GLY A 187 -17.82 12.53 -31.04
CA GLY A 187 -18.12 13.94 -31.27
C GLY A 187 -19.20 14.53 -30.34
N ASN A 188 -19.70 13.77 -29.37
CA ASN A 188 -20.63 14.24 -28.33
C ASN A 188 -19.98 14.15 -26.95
N THR A 189 -20.51 14.89 -25.99
CA THR A 189 -20.05 14.83 -24.60
C THR A 189 -21.09 14.13 -23.73
N THR A 190 -20.69 13.06 -23.05
CA THR A 190 -21.53 12.34 -22.09
C THR A 190 -21.05 12.63 -20.68
N PHE A 191 -22.00 12.92 -19.79
CA PHE A 191 -21.81 13.13 -18.37
C PHE A 191 -22.50 12.02 -17.60
N ALA A 192 -21.83 11.50 -16.57
CA ALA A 192 -22.37 10.44 -15.73
C ALA A 192 -21.94 10.60 -14.26
N VAL A 193 -22.89 10.63 -13.33
CA VAL A 193 -22.61 10.80 -11.89
C VAL A 193 -23.47 9.89 -11.04
N TYR A 194 -22.88 9.29 -10.00
CA TYR A 194 -23.61 8.43 -9.06
C TYR A 194 -24.25 9.27 -7.95
N SER A 195 -25.59 9.19 -7.85
CA SER A 195 -26.38 9.84 -6.81
C SER A 195 -27.72 9.09 -6.65
N PRO A 196 -27.71 7.94 -5.93
CA PRO A 196 -28.84 7.03 -5.85
C PRO A 196 -30.00 7.59 -5.01
N ALA A 197 -29.75 8.59 -4.15
CA ALA A 197 -30.79 9.22 -3.35
C ALA A 197 -31.38 10.48 -4.00
N ALA A 198 -30.72 11.07 -5.01
CA ALA A 198 -31.27 12.21 -5.72
C ALA A 198 -32.59 11.85 -6.41
N THR A 199 -33.47 12.85 -6.47
CA THR A 199 -34.74 12.85 -7.22
C THR A 199 -34.62 13.60 -8.54
N GLU A 200 -33.63 14.50 -8.66
CA GLU A 200 -33.32 15.24 -9.87
C GLU A 200 -31.82 15.56 -9.89
N VAL A 201 -31.18 15.43 -11.06
CA VAL A 201 -29.82 15.90 -11.29
C VAL A 201 -29.76 16.62 -12.63
N ASN A 202 -29.12 17.79 -12.64
CA ASN A 202 -28.79 18.54 -13.85
C ASN A 202 -27.27 18.66 -13.98
N VAL A 203 -26.74 18.51 -15.19
CA VAL A 203 -25.40 19.01 -15.53
C VAL A 203 -25.53 20.45 -15.99
N VAL A 204 -24.72 21.35 -15.45
CA VAL A 204 -24.75 22.78 -15.75
C VAL A 204 -23.44 23.17 -16.41
N LEU A 205 -23.50 23.76 -17.61
CA LEU A 205 -22.35 24.18 -18.39
C LEU A 205 -22.08 25.68 -18.26
N PHE A 206 -20.81 26.06 -18.19
CA PHE A 206 -20.33 27.41 -17.96
C PHE A 206 -19.23 27.79 -18.96
N LYS A 207 -19.11 29.08 -19.27
CA LYS A 207 -18.05 29.58 -20.16
C LYS A 207 -16.75 29.81 -19.39
N LYS A 208 -16.85 30.24 -18.13
CA LYS A 208 -15.72 30.51 -17.23
C LYS A 208 -15.90 29.78 -15.90
N PRO A 209 -14.81 29.46 -15.19
CA PRO A 209 -14.90 28.79 -13.89
C PRO A 209 -15.59 29.68 -12.84
N THR A 210 -15.52 31.01 -13.00
CA THR A 210 -16.09 32.00 -12.07
C THR A 210 -17.55 32.37 -12.37
N ASP A 211 -18.15 31.85 -13.45
CA ASP A 211 -19.55 32.16 -13.78
C ASP A 211 -20.49 31.61 -12.70
N THR A 212 -21.47 32.40 -12.27
CA THR A 212 -22.49 32.00 -11.29
C THR A 212 -23.76 31.43 -11.92
N THR A 213 -23.93 31.63 -13.23
CA THR A 213 -25.07 31.12 -14.01
C THR A 213 -24.55 30.34 -15.22
N GLY A 214 -25.25 29.27 -15.57
CA GLY A 214 -24.87 28.37 -16.65
C GLY A 214 -26.08 27.77 -17.34
N THR A 215 -25.85 26.95 -18.35
CA THR A 215 -26.91 26.25 -19.09
C THR A 215 -27.09 24.84 -18.52
N GLY A 216 -28.24 24.59 -17.90
CA GLY A 216 -28.57 23.30 -17.28
C GLY A 216 -29.17 22.30 -18.28
N TYR A 217 -28.80 21.03 -18.15
CA TYR A 217 -29.34 19.91 -18.90
C TYR A 217 -29.79 18.82 -17.93
N PRO A 218 -31.08 18.41 -17.96
CA PRO A 218 -31.59 17.39 -17.07
C PRO A 218 -30.98 16.02 -17.40
N MET A 219 -30.57 15.31 -16.36
CA MET A 219 -30.00 13.96 -16.47
C MET A 219 -31.06 12.90 -16.20
N LYS A 220 -30.83 11.68 -16.69
CA LYS A 220 -31.70 10.52 -16.46
C LYS A 220 -31.02 9.51 -15.55
N LYS A 221 -31.71 9.12 -14.48
CA LYS A 221 -31.26 8.09 -13.55
C LYS A 221 -31.51 6.68 -14.08
N ASP A 222 -30.53 5.80 -13.94
CA ASP A 222 -30.69 4.37 -14.21
C ASP A 222 -30.99 3.56 -12.94
N ALA A 223 -31.22 2.24 -13.11
CA ALA A 223 -31.50 1.32 -12.01
C ALA A 223 -30.34 1.15 -11.01
N SER A 224 -29.12 1.51 -11.40
CA SER A 224 -27.94 1.46 -10.53
C SER A 224 -27.75 2.75 -9.71
N GLY A 225 -28.59 3.77 -9.92
CA GLY A 225 -28.48 5.06 -9.25
C GLY A 225 -27.52 6.05 -9.92
N VAL A 226 -27.09 5.77 -11.16
CA VAL A 226 -26.24 6.67 -11.95
C VAL A 226 -27.12 7.54 -12.85
N TRP A 227 -26.87 8.84 -12.82
CA TRP A 227 -27.50 9.85 -13.65
C TRP A 227 -26.66 10.11 -14.88
N ARG A 228 -27.27 10.14 -16.08
CA ARG A 228 -26.58 10.40 -17.34
C ARG A 228 -27.24 11.47 -18.21
N CYS A 229 -26.43 12.22 -18.92
CA CYS A 229 -26.85 13.13 -19.98
C CYS A 229 -25.80 13.15 -21.09
N THR A 230 -26.24 13.10 -22.35
CA THR A 230 -25.37 13.34 -23.51
C THR A 230 -25.76 14.66 -24.14
N VAL A 231 -24.80 15.59 -24.20
CA VAL A 231 -24.94 16.88 -24.86
C VAL A 231 -24.26 16.81 -26.22
N PRO A 232 -24.94 17.22 -27.31
CA PRO A 232 -24.34 17.23 -28.64
C PRO A 232 -23.07 18.09 -28.70
N GLY A 233 -22.05 17.59 -29.40
CA GLY A 233 -20.79 18.33 -29.64
C GLY A 233 -19.65 17.96 -28.68
N ASN A 234 -18.43 18.21 -29.16
CA ASN A 234 -17.21 18.14 -28.35
C ASN A 234 -17.13 19.40 -27.48
N LEU A 235 -17.24 19.23 -26.17
CA LEU A 235 -17.25 20.32 -25.20
C LEU A 235 -15.91 20.47 -24.45
N THR A 236 -14.81 19.90 -24.94
CA THR A 236 -13.47 20.14 -24.36
C THR A 236 -13.20 21.64 -24.20
N GLY A 237 -12.68 22.04 -23.04
CA GLY A 237 -12.48 23.42 -22.61
C GLY A 237 -13.69 24.05 -21.92
N THR A 238 -14.83 23.35 -21.83
CA THR A 238 -16.03 23.83 -21.16
C THR A 238 -16.04 23.43 -19.69
N TRP A 239 -16.44 24.38 -18.84
CA TRP A 239 -16.59 24.18 -17.40
C TRP A 239 -17.97 23.62 -17.08
N TYR A 240 -18.06 22.72 -16.10
CA TYR A 240 -19.32 22.13 -15.68
C TYR A 240 -19.37 21.86 -14.18
N ALA A 241 -20.59 21.73 -13.68
CA ALA A 241 -20.90 21.26 -12.34
C ALA A 241 -22.25 20.55 -12.36
N PHE A 242 -22.57 19.81 -11.31
CA PHE A 242 -23.89 19.23 -11.09
C PHE A 242 -24.72 20.09 -10.15
N SER A 243 -26.03 20.12 -10.38
CA SER A 243 -27.04 20.51 -9.40
C SER A 243 -27.87 19.28 -9.08
N ALA A 244 -28.02 18.95 -7.80
CA ALA A 244 -28.72 17.76 -7.35
C ALA A 244 -29.81 18.13 -6.34
N ASN A 245 -31.01 17.62 -6.56
CA ASN A 245 -32.13 17.71 -5.64
C ASN A 245 -32.45 16.32 -5.08
N GLY A 246 -32.96 16.27 -3.85
CA GLY A 246 -33.25 15.02 -3.16
C GLY A 246 -33.74 15.25 -1.73
N PRO A 247 -33.84 14.17 -0.94
CA PRO A 247 -34.28 14.26 0.45
C PRO A 247 -33.31 15.11 1.30
N VAL A 248 -33.83 16.02 2.11
CA VAL A 248 -33.02 16.73 3.12
C VAL A 248 -33.35 16.13 4.49
N THR A 249 -32.40 15.38 5.04
CA THR A 249 -32.53 14.68 6.32
C THR A 249 -31.23 14.81 7.11
N ASP A 250 -31.18 14.24 8.31
CA ASP A 250 -29.95 14.21 9.11
C ASP A 250 -28.77 13.58 8.37
N GLY A 251 -29.01 12.64 7.43
CA GLY A 251 -27.98 12.01 6.63
C GLY A 251 -27.82 12.56 5.22
N HIS A 252 -28.88 13.06 4.58
CA HIS A 252 -28.85 13.54 3.19
C HIS A 252 -28.89 15.07 3.12
N LEU A 253 -27.92 15.66 2.40
CA LEU A 253 -27.62 17.11 2.41
C LEU A 253 -27.88 17.76 1.04
N PHE A 254 -28.88 17.30 0.28
CA PHE A 254 -29.15 17.84 -1.05
C PHE A 254 -29.54 19.32 -1.00
N ASP A 255 -28.93 20.12 -1.87
CA ASP A 255 -29.30 21.52 -2.10
C ASP A 255 -29.15 21.83 -3.60
N PRO A 256 -30.25 21.94 -4.37
CA PRO A 256 -30.17 22.17 -5.81
C PRO A 256 -29.61 23.56 -6.17
N LYS A 257 -29.53 24.50 -5.23
CA LYS A 257 -28.89 25.80 -5.45
C LYS A 257 -27.37 25.73 -5.39
N ARG A 258 -26.84 24.65 -4.81
CA ARG A 258 -25.41 24.44 -4.69
C ARG A 258 -24.87 23.70 -5.92
N LEU A 259 -23.86 24.27 -6.54
CA LEU A 259 -23.13 23.62 -7.62
C LEU A 259 -22.10 22.66 -7.01
N LEU A 260 -22.10 21.43 -7.50
CA LEU A 260 -21.24 20.35 -7.05
C LEU A 260 -20.25 20.00 -8.16
N SER A 261 -18.96 19.92 -7.84
CA SER A 261 -17.97 19.41 -8.78
C SER A 261 -18.15 17.90 -8.99
N ASP A 262 -17.62 17.38 -10.09
CA ASP A 262 -17.73 15.97 -10.44
C ASP A 262 -16.70 15.14 -9.64
N PRO A 263 -17.13 14.12 -8.86
CA PRO A 263 -16.22 13.17 -8.23
C PRO A 263 -15.22 12.48 -9.19
N TYR A 264 -15.56 12.40 -10.48
CA TYR A 264 -14.74 11.84 -11.57
C TYR A 264 -14.13 12.94 -12.46
N ALA A 265 -14.05 14.19 -12.00
CA ALA A 265 -13.40 15.28 -12.74
C ALA A 265 -11.92 14.98 -13.00
N PHE A 266 -11.49 15.08 -14.27
CA PHE A 266 -10.08 14.95 -14.65
C PHE A 266 -9.26 16.24 -14.45
N ALA A 267 -9.94 17.36 -14.21
CA ALA A 267 -9.38 18.65 -13.84
C ALA A 267 -10.47 19.47 -13.13
N ASN A 268 -10.09 20.27 -12.13
CA ASN A 268 -10.99 21.15 -11.39
C ASN A 268 -10.35 22.53 -11.21
N TYR A 269 -11.17 23.57 -11.07
CA TYR A 269 -10.69 24.91 -10.73
C TYR A 269 -10.53 25.01 -9.22
N ASP A 270 -9.32 24.79 -8.71
CA ASP A 270 -9.07 24.63 -7.26
C ASP A 270 -9.90 23.49 -6.64
N HIS A 271 -9.85 23.33 -5.32
CA HIS A 271 -10.60 22.30 -4.61
C HIS A 271 -12.14 22.48 -4.63
N ASN A 272 -12.64 23.71 -4.79
CA ASN A 272 -14.07 24.04 -4.63
C ASN A 272 -14.74 24.66 -5.86
N GLY A 273 -14.02 24.80 -6.97
CA GLY A 273 -14.56 25.35 -8.20
C GLY A 273 -15.23 24.30 -9.09
N LYS A 274 -15.40 24.68 -10.36
CA LYS A 274 -16.08 23.85 -11.37
C LYS A 274 -15.11 22.86 -11.98
N SER A 275 -15.65 21.74 -12.43
CA SER A 275 -14.91 20.72 -13.15
C SER A 275 -14.73 21.12 -14.61
N LEU A 276 -13.64 20.66 -15.23
CA LEU A 276 -13.29 20.98 -16.61
C LEU A 276 -13.32 19.74 -17.49
N ILE A 277 -13.92 19.87 -18.66
CA ILE A 277 -13.81 18.86 -19.72
C ILE A 277 -12.47 19.09 -20.41
N VAL A 278 -11.48 18.27 -20.09
CA VAL A 278 -10.08 18.49 -20.51
C VAL A 278 -9.68 17.53 -21.63
N ASN A 279 -8.81 18.00 -22.53
CA ASN A 279 -8.14 17.10 -23.47
C ASN A 279 -7.07 16.31 -22.70
N ARG A 280 -7.14 14.98 -22.76
CA ARG A 280 -6.17 14.10 -22.10
C ARG A 280 -5.15 13.51 -23.07
N ASP A 281 -5.22 13.80 -24.36
CA ASP A 281 -4.26 13.26 -25.33
C ASP A 281 -2.82 13.66 -24.98
N PHE A 282 -1.92 12.68 -25.00
CA PHE A 282 -0.50 12.87 -24.75
C PHE A 282 0.32 11.82 -25.49
N THR A 283 1.44 12.24 -26.09
CA THR A 283 2.36 11.33 -26.77
C THR A 283 3.48 10.90 -25.83
N TRP A 284 3.36 9.69 -25.28
CA TRP A 284 4.35 9.07 -24.41
C TRP A 284 5.61 8.66 -25.17
N THR A 285 6.76 8.85 -24.54
CA THR A 285 8.08 8.55 -25.10
C THR A 285 8.94 7.70 -24.16
N ASP A 286 8.29 7.04 -23.21
CA ASP A 286 8.85 6.20 -22.15
C ASP A 286 8.74 4.70 -22.50
N GLN A 287 8.60 4.39 -23.80
CA GLN A 287 8.50 3.02 -24.29
C GLN A 287 9.70 2.19 -23.80
N GLY A 288 9.41 1.09 -23.10
CA GLY A 288 10.42 0.20 -22.55
C GLY A 288 10.86 0.52 -21.12
N PHE A 289 10.43 1.63 -20.52
CA PHE A 289 10.59 1.85 -19.09
C PHE A 289 9.90 0.73 -18.31
N LYS A 290 10.56 0.28 -17.24
CA LYS A 290 10.02 -0.71 -16.31
C LYS A 290 10.36 -0.25 -14.90
N PRO A 291 9.38 -0.21 -13.98
CA PRO A 291 9.69 0.09 -12.59
C PRO A 291 10.67 -0.95 -12.02
N PRO A 292 11.54 -0.55 -11.09
CA PRO A 292 12.45 -1.47 -10.42
C PRO A 292 11.66 -2.54 -9.66
N LYS A 293 12.25 -3.73 -9.53
CA LYS A 293 11.66 -4.78 -8.67
C LYS A 293 11.66 -4.33 -7.21
N PRO A 294 10.77 -4.87 -6.36
CA PRO A 294 10.71 -4.49 -4.94
C PRO A 294 12.06 -4.58 -4.22
N GLU A 295 12.84 -5.62 -4.44
CA GLU A 295 14.17 -5.79 -3.84
C GLU A 295 15.22 -4.77 -4.33
N ASP A 296 15.02 -4.21 -5.54
CA ASP A 296 15.92 -3.22 -6.16
C ASP A 296 15.53 -1.77 -5.84
N LEU A 297 14.35 -1.56 -5.23
CA LEU A 297 13.75 -0.25 -5.00
C LEU A 297 14.55 0.57 -3.98
N ILE A 298 14.80 1.84 -4.29
CA ILE A 298 15.38 2.86 -3.42
C ILE A 298 14.58 4.14 -3.63
N ILE A 299 13.75 4.48 -2.64
CA ILE A 299 12.73 5.52 -2.73
C ILE A 299 13.31 6.86 -2.27
N TYR A 300 12.94 7.94 -2.96
CA TYR A 300 13.21 9.32 -2.59
C TYR A 300 11.88 10.07 -2.41
N GLU A 301 11.44 10.26 -1.17
CA GLU A 301 10.21 10.98 -0.82
C GLU A 301 10.41 12.48 -1.01
N VAL A 302 9.55 13.13 -1.80
CA VAL A 302 9.75 14.51 -2.22
C VAL A 302 8.43 15.23 -2.54
N HIS A 303 8.35 16.50 -2.16
CA HIS A 303 7.24 17.37 -2.54
C HIS A 303 7.54 18.13 -3.84
N VAL A 304 6.57 18.18 -4.77
CA VAL A 304 6.74 18.79 -6.11
C VAL A 304 7.21 20.25 -6.02
N LYS A 305 6.51 21.05 -5.21
CA LYS A 305 6.85 22.46 -5.00
C LYS A 305 8.24 22.65 -4.38
N ASP A 306 8.49 22.02 -3.23
CA ASP A 306 9.75 22.16 -2.47
C ASP A 306 10.99 21.87 -3.30
N PHE A 307 10.91 20.92 -4.23
CA PHE A 307 12.03 20.52 -5.08
C PHE A 307 12.59 21.64 -5.95
N SER A 308 11.74 22.60 -6.33
CA SER A 308 12.11 23.67 -7.27
C SER A 308 11.79 25.09 -6.78
N ALA A 309 11.07 25.24 -5.66
CA ALA A 309 10.64 26.54 -5.15
C ALA A 309 11.80 27.43 -4.66
N HIS A 310 12.80 26.87 -4.00
CA HIS A 310 13.93 27.67 -3.52
C HIS A 310 14.77 28.22 -4.69
N PRO A 311 15.25 29.48 -4.68
CA PRO A 311 16.03 30.05 -5.79
C PRO A 311 17.28 29.26 -6.17
N SER A 312 17.89 28.54 -5.21
CA SER A 312 19.07 27.71 -5.47
C SER A 312 18.78 26.50 -6.37
N SER A 313 17.52 26.15 -6.65
CA SER A 313 17.14 25.11 -7.63
C SER A 313 17.58 25.42 -9.06
N GLY A 314 17.84 26.69 -9.36
CA GLY A 314 18.12 27.18 -10.71
C GLY A 314 16.87 27.49 -11.53
N VAL A 315 15.67 27.25 -10.98
CA VAL A 315 14.39 27.55 -11.64
C VAL A 315 13.97 28.98 -11.38
N THR A 316 13.59 29.69 -12.44
CA THR A 316 13.18 31.10 -12.41
C THR A 316 11.80 31.29 -13.02
N GLY A 317 11.17 32.44 -12.72
CA GLY A 317 9.86 32.78 -13.28
C GLY A 317 8.72 31.90 -12.77
N ALA A 318 7.69 31.76 -13.60
CA ALA A 318 6.41 31.16 -13.23
C ALA A 318 6.42 29.62 -13.10
N THR A 319 7.49 28.94 -13.54
CA THR A 319 7.60 27.48 -13.40
C THR A 319 8.19 27.05 -12.06
N ARG A 320 8.68 27.98 -11.24
CA ARG A 320 9.19 27.68 -9.91
C ARG A 320 8.10 27.02 -9.04
N GLY A 321 8.42 25.88 -8.45
CA GLY A 321 7.50 25.17 -7.57
C GLY A 321 6.38 24.41 -8.30
N THR A 322 6.56 24.13 -9.60
CA THR A 322 5.56 23.45 -10.45
C THR A 322 6.09 22.09 -10.95
N TYR A 323 5.23 21.30 -11.60
CA TYR A 323 5.62 20.08 -12.32
C TYR A 323 6.73 20.35 -13.35
N GLN A 324 6.64 21.45 -14.10
CA GLN A 324 7.69 21.86 -15.04
C GLN A 324 8.96 22.30 -14.31
N GLY A 325 8.81 23.02 -13.19
CA GLY A 325 9.92 23.42 -12.33
C GLY A 325 10.69 22.22 -11.80
N PHE A 326 10.00 21.12 -11.48
CA PHE A 326 10.64 19.88 -11.06
C PHE A 326 11.61 19.36 -12.12
N LEU A 327 11.19 19.29 -13.39
CA LEU A 327 12.02 18.84 -14.51
C LEU A 327 13.16 19.83 -14.84
N GLN A 328 12.91 21.13 -14.68
CA GLN A 328 13.90 22.18 -14.97
C GLN A 328 14.92 22.33 -13.83
N SER A 329 14.60 21.87 -12.63
CA SER A 329 15.47 21.95 -11.46
C SER A 329 16.73 21.13 -11.67
N LYS A 330 17.88 21.68 -11.24
CA LYS A 330 19.14 20.92 -11.14
C LYS A 330 19.03 19.72 -10.17
N GLY A 331 17.99 19.71 -9.32
CA GLY A 331 17.67 18.60 -8.44
C GLY A 331 17.44 17.28 -9.15
N LEU A 332 16.90 17.30 -10.39
CA LEU A 332 16.66 16.08 -11.14
C LEU A 332 17.96 15.32 -11.44
N GLN A 333 18.97 16.02 -11.96
CA GLN A 333 20.28 15.41 -12.19
C GLN A 333 20.92 14.94 -10.87
N HIS A 334 20.72 15.69 -9.78
CA HIS A 334 21.23 15.32 -8.46
C HIS A 334 20.68 13.97 -7.98
N ILE A 335 19.37 13.71 -8.08
CA ILE A 335 18.80 12.43 -7.63
C ILE A 335 19.17 11.27 -8.56
N VAL A 336 19.32 11.54 -9.86
CA VAL A 336 19.87 10.56 -10.82
C VAL A 336 21.30 10.17 -10.44
N ASP A 337 22.15 11.15 -10.16
CA ASP A 337 23.55 10.93 -9.78
C ASP A 337 23.69 10.26 -8.40
N LEU A 338 22.77 10.55 -7.48
CA LEU A 338 22.67 9.91 -6.17
C LEU A 338 22.39 8.41 -6.32
N GLY A 339 21.61 8.02 -7.33
CA GLY A 339 21.39 6.64 -7.73
C GLY A 339 20.10 6.01 -7.19
N VAL A 340 19.20 6.81 -6.60
CA VAL A 340 17.81 6.41 -6.31
C VAL A 340 17.10 6.06 -7.62
N ASN A 341 16.05 5.24 -7.56
CA ASN A 341 15.35 4.75 -8.76
C ASN A 341 13.83 4.88 -8.69
N ALA A 342 13.30 5.48 -7.62
CA ALA A 342 11.91 5.88 -7.53
C ALA A 342 11.79 7.18 -6.75
N VAL A 343 10.86 8.04 -7.16
CA VAL A 343 10.39 9.16 -6.34
C VAL A 343 9.02 8.80 -5.77
N GLU A 344 8.82 9.07 -4.48
CA GLU A 344 7.52 9.06 -3.84
C GLU A 344 7.08 10.52 -3.71
N LEU A 345 6.15 10.92 -4.55
CA LEU A 345 5.62 12.28 -4.54
C LEU A 345 4.58 12.40 -3.43
N LEU A 346 4.71 13.44 -2.61
CA LEU A 346 3.60 13.89 -1.74
C LEU A 346 2.32 14.15 -2.56
N PRO A 347 1.14 14.23 -1.92
CA PRO A 347 -0.17 14.21 -2.60
C PRO A 347 -0.27 15.03 -3.89
N ILE A 348 -0.71 14.34 -4.96
CA ILE A 348 -0.89 14.93 -6.31
C ILE A 348 -2.36 15.07 -6.69
N HIS A 349 -3.28 14.39 -6.00
CA HIS A 349 -4.71 14.63 -6.20
C HIS A 349 -5.04 16.08 -5.86
N GLU A 350 -5.95 16.72 -6.60
CA GLU A 350 -6.40 18.09 -6.29
C GLU A 350 -6.91 18.16 -4.86
N PHE A 351 -6.43 19.12 -4.07
CA PHE A 351 -6.68 19.22 -2.63
C PHE A 351 -7.01 20.64 -2.17
N ASP A 352 -7.63 20.76 -0.99
CA ASP A 352 -7.86 22.06 -0.36
C ASP A 352 -6.56 22.61 0.24
N ASN A 353 -5.98 23.60 -0.43
CA ASN A 353 -4.76 24.32 -0.03
C ASN A 353 -4.94 25.20 1.24
N ASN A 354 -6.18 25.39 1.73
CA ASN A 354 -6.48 26.20 2.91
C ASN A 354 -7.61 25.59 3.76
N PHE A 355 -7.46 24.32 4.10
CA PHE A 355 -8.50 23.56 4.80
C PHE A 355 -8.84 24.15 6.16
N ALA A 356 -10.14 24.41 6.37
CA ALA A 356 -10.68 25.01 7.59
C ALA A 356 -10.00 26.32 8.02
N GLY A 357 -9.43 27.08 7.07
CA GLY A 357 -8.71 28.33 7.34
C GLY A 357 -7.25 28.15 7.73
N HIS A 358 -6.71 26.93 7.61
CA HIS A 358 -5.31 26.62 7.84
C HIS A 358 -4.63 26.27 6.52
N PRO A 359 -3.44 26.84 6.21
CA PRO A 359 -2.68 26.44 5.04
C PRO A 359 -2.40 24.94 5.04
N ASN A 360 -2.56 24.31 3.88
CA ASN A 360 -2.25 22.92 3.66
C ASN A 360 -1.25 22.82 2.51
N HIS A 361 0.03 22.86 2.85
CA HIS A 361 1.11 22.80 1.87
C HIS A 361 1.37 21.36 1.44
N TRP A 362 1.39 20.40 2.38
CA TRP A 362 1.66 19.00 2.05
C TRP A 362 0.61 18.36 1.13
N GLY A 363 -0.64 18.81 1.20
CA GLY A 363 -1.68 18.39 0.26
C GLY A 363 -2.57 17.23 0.71
N TYR A 364 -2.53 16.84 1.99
CA TYR A 364 -3.29 15.68 2.50
C TYR A 364 -4.81 15.88 2.61
N MET A 365 -5.38 16.95 2.04
CA MET A 365 -6.83 17.20 2.07
C MET A 365 -7.43 17.02 0.68
N THR A 366 -7.44 15.79 0.17
CA THR A 366 -7.87 15.48 -1.21
C THR A 366 -9.34 15.86 -1.45
N SER A 367 -9.58 16.59 -2.53
CA SER A 367 -10.91 16.99 -3.01
C SER A 367 -11.36 16.19 -4.24
N HIS A 368 -10.44 15.85 -5.15
CA HIS A 368 -10.75 15.12 -6.39
C HIS A 368 -9.71 14.04 -6.71
N PHE A 369 -10.14 12.78 -6.71
CA PHE A 369 -9.26 11.62 -6.87
C PHE A 369 -8.72 11.38 -8.29
N PHE A 370 -9.14 12.17 -9.28
CA PHE A 370 -8.77 12.00 -10.71
C PHE A 370 -8.11 13.24 -11.32
N ALA A 371 -8.10 14.36 -10.60
CA ALA A 371 -7.49 15.60 -11.05
C ALA A 371 -6.10 15.75 -10.43
N PRO A 372 -5.05 16.04 -11.22
CA PRO A 372 -3.77 16.47 -10.66
C PRO A 372 -3.90 17.90 -10.10
N GLU A 373 -3.24 18.15 -8.96
CA GLU A 373 -3.27 19.42 -8.25
C GLU A 373 -2.88 20.58 -9.15
N CYS A 374 -3.81 21.53 -9.31
CA CYS A 374 -3.66 22.63 -10.25
C CYS A 374 -2.69 23.71 -9.74
N SER A 375 -2.48 23.88 -8.43
CA SER A 375 -1.50 24.83 -7.90
C SER A 375 -0.05 24.46 -8.20
N TYR A 376 0.22 23.20 -8.55
CA TYR A 376 1.52 22.73 -9.02
C TYR A 376 1.72 22.89 -10.53
N ALA A 377 0.78 23.48 -11.26
CA ALA A 377 0.90 23.70 -12.71
C ALA A 377 1.10 25.18 -13.05
N SER A 378 1.38 25.47 -14.32
CA SER A 378 1.46 26.86 -14.81
C SER A 378 0.11 27.60 -14.83
N GLY A 379 -1.00 26.89 -14.65
CA GLY A 379 -2.34 27.45 -14.68
C GLY A 379 -3.42 26.48 -14.19
N LYS A 380 -4.65 26.99 -14.06
CA LYS A 380 -5.82 26.26 -13.55
C LYS A 380 -6.84 25.89 -14.62
N ASN A 381 -6.52 26.04 -15.90
CA ASN A 381 -7.39 25.70 -17.04
C ASN A 381 -7.09 24.29 -17.58
N GLY A 382 -6.67 23.37 -16.71
CA GLY A 382 -6.34 21.99 -17.06
C GLY A 382 -4.88 21.76 -17.45
N GLU A 383 -3.99 22.75 -17.33
CA GLU A 383 -2.56 22.61 -17.62
C GLU A 383 -1.91 21.47 -16.83
N ALA A 384 -2.33 21.28 -15.57
CA ALA A 384 -1.86 20.20 -14.68
C ALA A 384 -1.95 18.80 -15.31
N VAL A 385 -3.00 18.53 -16.10
CA VAL A 385 -3.19 17.24 -16.78
C VAL A 385 -2.05 16.93 -17.74
N LYS A 386 -1.62 17.93 -18.51
CA LYS A 386 -0.50 17.78 -19.45
C LYS A 386 0.84 17.82 -18.71
N GLU A 387 1.00 18.76 -17.79
CA GLU A 387 2.28 18.99 -17.12
C GLU A 387 2.69 17.84 -16.20
N PHE A 388 1.73 17.19 -15.54
CA PHE A 388 2.04 16.00 -14.74
C PHE A 388 2.45 14.82 -15.63
N LYS A 389 1.83 14.62 -16.80
CA LYS A 389 2.31 13.61 -17.79
C LYS A 389 3.72 13.92 -18.28
N GLN A 390 4.04 15.20 -18.49
CA GLN A 390 5.40 15.61 -18.84
C GLN A 390 6.39 15.28 -17.72
N LEU A 391 6.02 15.51 -16.46
CA LEU A 391 6.83 15.14 -15.30
C LEU A 391 7.10 13.63 -15.27
N VAL A 392 6.07 12.80 -15.32
CA VAL A 392 6.22 11.33 -15.30
C VAL A 392 7.06 10.84 -16.48
N ASN A 393 6.77 11.29 -17.69
CA ASN A 393 7.55 10.93 -18.89
C ASN A 393 9.02 11.39 -18.79
N GLY A 394 9.29 12.52 -18.15
CA GLY A 394 10.65 13.01 -17.88
C GLY A 394 11.40 12.16 -16.85
N LEU A 395 10.72 11.74 -15.78
CA LEU A 395 11.28 10.85 -14.76
C LEU A 395 11.58 9.45 -15.32
N HIS A 396 10.68 8.89 -16.13
CA HIS A 396 10.91 7.61 -16.81
C HIS A 396 12.12 7.64 -17.74
N LYS A 397 12.32 8.74 -18.48
CA LYS A 397 13.53 8.93 -19.32
C LYS A 397 14.82 8.96 -18.51
N SER A 398 14.74 9.42 -17.27
CA SER A 398 15.85 9.43 -16.31
C SER A 398 15.98 8.11 -15.54
N GLY A 399 15.16 7.10 -15.84
CA GLY A 399 15.19 5.79 -15.18
C GLY A 399 14.60 5.79 -13.77
N ILE A 400 13.71 6.75 -13.46
CA ILE A 400 13.10 6.93 -12.14
C ILE A 400 11.61 6.60 -12.21
N ALA A 401 11.16 5.67 -11.37
CA ALA A 401 9.75 5.33 -11.20
C ALA A 401 8.99 6.39 -10.39
N VAL A 402 7.69 6.52 -10.61
CA VAL A 402 6.82 7.48 -9.91
C VAL A 402 5.83 6.76 -9.01
N ILE A 403 5.95 6.98 -7.71
CA ILE A 403 5.01 6.55 -6.68
C ILE A 403 4.22 7.79 -6.24
N MET A 404 2.89 7.70 -6.20
CA MET A 404 2.03 8.76 -5.68
C MET A 404 1.62 8.47 -4.24
N ASP A 405 1.78 9.42 -3.34
CA ASP A 405 1.08 9.40 -2.06
C ASP A 405 -0.42 9.69 -2.29
N VAL A 406 -1.29 8.81 -1.79
CA VAL A 406 -2.74 8.85 -2.05
C VAL A 406 -3.55 8.81 -0.76
N VAL A 407 -4.52 9.71 -0.66
CA VAL A 407 -5.34 9.93 0.53
C VAL A 407 -6.78 9.52 0.28
N PHE A 408 -7.06 8.22 0.33
CA PHE A 408 -8.42 7.69 0.15
C PHE A 408 -9.21 7.51 1.45
N ASN A 409 -8.58 7.78 2.60
CA ASN A 409 -9.16 7.53 3.91
C ASN A 409 -10.11 8.67 4.38
N HIS A 410 -9.92 9.89 3.90
CA HIS A 410 -10.79 11.06 4.13
C HIS A 410 -10.84 11.99 2.91
N THR A 411 -11.54 13.12 3.03
CA THR A 411 -11.64 14.15 1.98
C THR A 411 -11.62 15.57 2.54
N ALA A 412 -11.36 16.54 1.65
CA ALA A 412 -11.43 17.98 1.88
C ALA A 412 -12.80 18.50 2.34
N GLU A 413 -13.87 17.72 2.23
CA GLU A 413 -15.20 18.18 2.64
C GLU A 413 -15.33 18.26 4.18
N GLY A 414 -14.38 17.72 4.96
CA GLY A 414 -14.36 17.82 6.43
C GLY A 414 -15.59 17.20 7.12
N ASN A 415 -15.90 17.66 8.33
CA ASN A 415 -17.00 17.14 9.16
C ASN A 415 -18.35 17.80 8.86
N GLU A 416 -19.33 17.77 9.79
CA GLU A 416 -20.66 18.36 9.64
C GLU A 416 -20.68 19.88 9.34
N LYS A 417 -19.59 20.59 9.63
CA LYS A 417 -19.45 22.03 9.34
C LYS A 417 -18.84 22.30 7.96
N GLY A 418 -18.21 21.29 7.37
CA GLY A 418 -17.59 21.42 6.06
C GLY A 418 -18.62 21.44 4.94
N LEU A 419 -18.33 22.21 3.90
CA LEU A 419 -19.26 22.49 2.82
C LEU A 419 -19.38 21.30 1.85
N PRO A 420 -20.59 21.00 1.33
CA PRO A 420 -20.72 20.11 0.20
C PRO A 420 -20.10 20.72 -1.06
N LEU A 421 -19.02 20.11 -1.53
CA LEU A 421 -18.27 20.37 -2.76
C LEU A 421 -18.67 19.35 -3.83
N ASN A 422 -18.75 18.07 -3.47
CA ASN A 422 -19.00 16.95 -4.37
C ASN A 422 -19.77 15.81 -3.67
N PHE A 423 -19.10 14.99 -2.87
CA PHE A 423 -19.58 13.73 -2.33
C PHE A 423 -20.77 13.93 -1.38
N LYS A 424 -20.69 14.86 -0.42
CA LYS A 424 -21.77 15.21 0.52
C LYS A 424 -23.05 15.61 -0.21
N GLY A 425 -22.91 16.45 -1.22
CA GLY A 425 -24.05 16.99 -1.97
C GLY A 425 -24.69 15.97 -2.91
N LEU A 426 -23.93 14.93 -3.32
CA LEU A 426 -24.41 13.90 -4.22
C LEU A 426 -25.00 12.68 -3.49
N ASP A 427 -24.32 12.16 -2.46
CA ASP A 427 -24.80 11.02 -1.67
C ASP A 427 -24.04 10.86 -0.35
N ASN A 428 -24.18 11.82 0.57
CA ASN A 428 -23.45 11.84 1.84
C ASN A 428 -23.34 10.48 2.58
N PRO A 429 -24.42 9.73 2.88
CA PRO A 429 -24.31 8.45 3.60
C PRO A 429 -23.73 7.29 2.75
N GLY A 430 -23.71 7.47 1.43
CA GLY A 430 -23.07 6.55 0.50
C GLY A 430 -21.54 6.71 0.50
N TYR A 431 -21.07 7.96 0.49
CA TYR A 431 -19.65 8.31 0.43
C TYR A 431 -18.95 8.36 1.79
N TYR A 432 -19.65 8.72 2.87
CA TYR A 432 -19.07 8.91 4.20
C TYR A 432 -19.62 7.95 5.24
N ARG A 433 -18.77 7.60 6.21
CA ARG A 433 -19.20 6.87 7.39
C ARG A 433 -19.79 7.84 8.42
N LEU A 434 -21.11 7.86 8.50
CA LEU A 434 -21.86 8.62 9.52
C LEU A 434 -21.98 7.82 10.82
N THR A 435 -22.10 8.52 11.94
CA THR A 435 -22.39 7.89 13.24
C THR A 435 -23.86 7.40 13.29
N ASP A 436 -24.30 6.89 14.43
CA ASP A 436 -25.71 6.51 14.62
C ASP A 436 -26.63 7.73 14.57
N ASP A 437 -26.19 8.84 15.16
CA ASP A 437 -26.77 10.16 14.93
C ASP A 437 -26.26 10.70 13.59
N LYS A 438 -27.03 10.45 12.53
CA LYS A 438 -26.63 10.65 11.12
C LYS A 438 -26.15 12.05 10.76
N LYS A 439 -26.30 13.03 11.66
CA LYS A 439 -25.73 14.38 11.55
C LYS A 439 -24.21 14.41 11.64
N PHE A 440 -23.60 13.43 12.30
CA PHE A 440 -22.16 13.43 12.61
C PHE A 440 -21.41 12.34 11.84
N TYR A 441 -20.09 12.52 11.75
CA TYR A 441 -19.17 11.68 10.98
C TYR A 441 -18.25 10.92 11.93
N TRP A 442 -17.91 9.68 11.56
CA TRP A 442 -16.74 9.02 12.13
C TRP A 442 -15.47 9.74 11.67
N ASN A 443 -14.47 9.80 12.55
CA ASN A 443 -13.25 10.58 12.32
C ASN A 443 -11.99 9.88 12.85
N GLY A 444 -11.77 8.62 12.43
CA GLY A 444 -10.53 7.91 12.73
C GLY A 444 -9.28 8.46 12.05
N THR A 445 -9.47 9.36 11.08
CA THR A 445 -8.41 10.03 10.31
C THR A 445 -7.89 11.27 11.00
N GLY A 446 -8.67 11.86 11.92
CA GLY A 446 -8.37 13.17 12.51
C GLY A 446 -8.79 14.36 11.62
N CYS A 447 -9.16 14.14 10.36
CA CYS A 447 -9.46 15.19 9.37
C CYS A 447 -10.96 15.51 9.19
N GLY A 448 -11.80 15.03 10.11
CA GLY A 448 -13.22 15.37 10.23
C GLY A 448 -14.18 14.37 9.58
N ASN A 449 -13.71 13.47 8.71
CA ASN A 449 -14.53 12.43 8.11
C ASN A 449 -13.73 11.16 7.81
N GLU A 450 -14.45 10.06 7.58
CA GLU A 450 -13.94 8.84 6.99
C GLU A 450 -14.66 8.57 5.67
N PHE A 451 -13.89 8.46 4.59
CA PHE A 451 -14.40 8.05 3.29
C PHE A 451 -14.72 6.55 3.33
N ARG A 452 -15.93 6.20 2.92
CA ARG A 452 -16.55 4.90 3.21
C ARG A 452 -16.11 3.84 2.21
N SER A 453 -14.84 3.41 2.27
CA SER A 453 -14.26 2.42 1.35
C SER A 453 -15.02 1.09 1.26
N ASP A 454 -15.76 0.68 2.30
CA ASP A 454 -16.54 -0.56 2.30
C ASP A 454 -17.75 -0.53 1.35
N ASN A 455 -18.23 0.66 1.00
CA ASN A 455 -19.34 0.82 0.06
C ASN A 455 -18.89 0.38 -1.36
N PRO A 456 -19.66 -0.46 -2.07
CA PRO A 456 -19.28 -0.92 -3.42
C PRO A 456 -18.97 0.21 -4.42
N MET A 457 -19.67 1.34 -4.34
CA MET A 457 -19.47 2.45 -5.28
C MET A 457 -18.20 3.25 -4.95
N THR A 458 -17.91 3.51 -3.67
CA THR A 458 -16.67 4.18 -3.27
C THR A 458 -15.46 3.29 -3.53
N ARG A 459 -15.55 1.97 -3.28
CA ARG A 459 -14.54 0.99 -3.67
C ARG A 459 -14.29 1.05 -5.18
N LYS A 460 -15.35 1.07 -5.98
CA LYS A 460 -15.25 1.23 -7.44
C LYS A 460 -14.55 2.54 -7.79
N LEU A 461 -14.88 3.65 -7.13
CA LEU A 461 -14.23 4.94 -7.34
C LEU A 461 -12.72 4.87 -7.06
N ILE A 462 -12.32 4.30 -5.93
CA ILE A 462 -10.91 4.12 -5.56
C ILE A 462 -10.18 3.28 -6.62
N LEU A 463 -10.75 2.13 -7.01
CA LEU A 463 -10.16 1.25 -8.03
C LEU A 463 -10.08 1.92 -9.40
N ASP A 464 -11.10 2.68 -9.80
CA ASP A 464 -11.14 3.40 -11.06
C ASP A 464 -10.08 4.52 -11.08
N SER A 465 -9.94 5.27 -9.97
CA SER A 465 -8.90 6.28 -9.81
C SER A 465 -7.51 5.68 -9.94
N LEU A 466 -7.20 4.63 -9.19
CA LEU A 466 -5.88 3.98 -9.23
C LEU A 466 -5.57 3.43 -10.63
N LYS A 467 -6.53 2.75 -11.27
CA LYS A 467 -6.36 2.26 -12.66
C LYS A 467 -6.19 3.40 -13.65
N TYR A 468 -6.86 4.53 -13.43
CA TYR A 468 -6.72 5.71 -14.24
C TYR A 468 -5.32 6.30 -14.13
N TRP A 469 -4.78 6.49 -12.92
CA TRP A 469 -3.40 6.96 -12.72
C TRP A 469 -2.35 6.05 -13.36
N VAL A 470 -2.52 4.72 -13.25
CA VAL A 470 -1.62 3.76 -13.92
C VAL A 470 -1.73 3.84 -15.45
N ARG A 471 -2.95 3.88 -16.01
CA ARG A 471 -3.16 3.79 -17.46
C ARG A 471 -2.95 5.11 -18.20
N GLU A 472 -3.40 6.21 -17.60
CA GLU A 472 -3.43 7.53 -18.22
C GLU A 472 -2.12 8.31 -17.99
N TYR A 473 -1.54 8.15 -16.80
CA TYR A 473 -0.36 8.89 -16.35
C TYR A 473 0.89 8.03 -16.22
N HIS A 474 0.78 6.72 -16.47
CA HIS A 474 1.89 5.76 -16.31
C HIS A 474 2.51 5.76 -14.90
N VAL A 475 1.71 6.06 -13.86
CA VAL A 475 2.16 5.99 -12.47
C VAL A 475 2.52 4.55 -12.12
N ASP A 476 3.69 4.34 -11.50
CA ASP A 476 4.25 3.02 -11.22
C ASP A 476 3.77 2.44 -9.89
N GLY A 477 3.32 3.28 -8.97
CA GLY A 477 2.94 2.85 -7.64
C GLY A 477 2.22 3.89 -6.80
N PHE A 478 1.82 3.44 -5.63
CA PHE A 478 1.06 4.24 -4.68
C PHE A 478 1.51 3.95 -3.24
N ARG A 479 1.69 5.01 -2.45
CA ARG A 479 1.78 4.95 -0.99
C ARG A 479 0.45 5.43 -0.42
N PHE A 480 -0.19 4.60 0.38
CA PHE A 480 -1.51 4.89 0.95
C PHE A 480 -1.36 5.46 2.34
N ASP A 481 -1.76 6.72 2.48
CA ASP A 481 -1.94 7.42 3.75
C ASP A 481 -3.00 6.74 4.62
N LEU A 482 -2.73 6.62 5.92
CA LEU A 482 -3.56 6.00 6.94
C LEU A 482 -4.30 4.74 6.45
N ALA A 483 -3.56 3.81 5.85
CA ALA A 483 -4.12 2.74 5.02
C ALA A 483 -5.06 1.79 5.78
N THR A 484 -4.96 1.72 7.11
CA THR A 484 -5.80 0.84 7.94
C THR A 484 -7.21 1.37 8.18
N ILE A 485 -7.48 2.63 7.81
CA ILE A 485 -8.84 3.18 7.72
C ILE A 485 -9.59 2.59 6.53
N LEU A 486 -8.90 2.15 5.48
CA LEU A 486 -9.53 1.48 4.34
C LEU A 486 -9.89 0.03 4.70
N ASP A 487 -11.05 -0.43 4.22
CA ASP A 487 -11.51 -1.79 4.51
C ASP A 487 -10.67 -2.86 3.79
N LYS A 488 -10.58 -4.05 4.41
CA LYS A 488 -9.76 -5.15 3.93
C LYS A 488 -10.18 -5.67 2.55
N GLN A 489 -11.46 -5.63 2.20
CA GLN A 489 -11.95 -6.08 0.90
C GLN A 489 -11.48 -5.14 -0.21
N THR A 490 -11.55 -3.82 0.02
CA THR A 490 -11.03 -2.81 -0.91
C THR A 490 -9.52 -2.95 -1.10
N MET A 491 -8.76 -3.07 -0.01
CA MET A 491 -7.29 -3.19 -0.07
C MET A 491 -6.84 -4.49 -0.76
N THR A 492 -7.61 -5.57 -0.59
CA THR A 492 -7.41 -6.83 -1.32
C THR A 492 -7.74 -6.68 -2.81
N ALA A 493 -8.83 -5.98 -3.14
CA ALA A 493 -9.21 -5.71 -4.53
C ALA A 493 -8.14 -4.88 -5.24
N ILE A 494 -7.58 -3.85 -4.59
CA ILE A 494 -6.48 -3.04 -5.13
C ILE A 494 -5.28 -3.91 -5.50
N ALA A 495 -4.82 -4.77 -4.59
CA ALA A 495 -3.70 -5.68 -4.84
C ALA A 495 -4.00 -6.67 -5.98
N ASN A 496 -5.24 -7.11 -6.14
CA ASN A 496 -5.61 -8.11 -7.15
C ASN A 496 -5.86 -7.52 -8.54
N GLU A 497 -6.38 -6.31 -8.63
CA GLU A 497 -6.86 -5.71 -9.88
C GLU A 497 -5.85 -4.78 -10.56
N LEU A 498 -4.85 -4.27 -9.83
CA LEU A 498 -3.76 -3.50 -10.41
C LEU A 498 -2.70 -4.42 -11.04
N PRO A 499 -1.95 -3.95 -12.06
CA PRO A 499 -0.86 -4.71 -12.66
C PRO A 499 0.12 -5.26 -11.62
N ALA A 500 0.68 -6.45 -11.89
CA ALA A 500 1.54 -7.14 -10.92
C ALA A 500 2.81 -6.35 -10.55
N GLN A 501 3.28 -5.48 -11.45
CA GLN A 501 4.44 -4.62 -11.24
C GLN A 501 4.14 -3.34 -10.45
N THR A 502 2.87 -3.03 -10.16
CA THR A 502 2.51 -1.82 -9.43
C THR A 502 3.06 -1.89 -8.01
N ILE A 503 3.81 -0.87 -7.62
CA ILE A 503 4.39 -0.74 -6.28
C ILE A 503 3.27 -0.31 -5.33
N LEU A 504 3.03 -1.09 -4.27
CA LEU A 504 1.98 -0.81 -3.29
C LEU A 504 2.60 -0.70 -1.90
N ILE A 505 2.50 0.49 -1.32
CA ILE A 505 3.04 0.83 0.00
C ILE A 505 1.88 1.29 0.88
N ALA A 506 1.84 0.85 2.13
CA ALA A 506 0.86 1.29 3.11
C ALA A 506 1.55 2.01 4.27
N GLU A 507 0.94 3.08 4.76
CA GLU A 507 1.09 3.52 6.14
C GLU A 507 0.19 2.63 7.02
N PRO A 508 0.74 1.66 7.78
CA PRO A 508 -0.02 0.57 8.35
C PRO A 508 -0.66 0.93 9.71
N TRP A 509 -1.18 2.15 9.84
CA TRP A 509 -1.91 2.62 11.02
C TRP A 509 -2.94 3.69 10.65
N ALA A 510 -3.82 3.97 11.61
CA ALA A 510 -4.79 5.06 11.60
C ALA A 510 -4.36 6.14 12.60
N ALA A 511 -4.85 7.37 12.44
CA ALA A 511 -4.58 8.43 13.41
C ALA A 511 -5.22 8.11 14.77
N ASP A 512 -6.47 7.63 14.76
CA ASP A 512 -7.07 6.96 15.92
C ASP A 512 -6.83 5.45 15.84
N TRP A 513 -6.03 4.92 16.77
CA TRP A 513 -5.67 3.51 16.78
C TRP A 513 -6.87 2.57 16.96
N ALA A 514 -7.96 3.04 17.59
CA ALA A 514 -9.19 2.26 17.73
C ALA A 514 -9.95 2.09 16.41
N ARG A 515 -9.60 2.88 15.39
CA ARG A 515 -10.21 2.85 14.05
C ARG A 515 -9.42 2.02 13.04
N ASN A 516 -8.27 1.46 13.43
CA ASN A 516 -7.58 0.45 12.63
C ASN A 516 -8.53 -0.71 12.32
N GLN A 517 -8.79 -1.00 11.04
CA GLN A 517 -9.59 -2.17 10.66
C GLN A 517 -8.76 -3.47 10.61
N TRP A 518 -7.43 -3.37 10.68
CA TRP A 518 -6.46 -4.44 10.47
C TRP A 518 -5.07 -3.98 10.94
N GLY A 519 -4.17 -4.92 11.23
CA GLY A 519 -2.82 -4.65 11.76
C GLY A 519 -1.70 -4.90 10.75
N LYS A 520 -0.47 -4.47 11.07
CA LYS A 520 0.74 -4.68 10.24
C LYS A 520 0.92 -6.12 9.74
N THR A 521 0.55 -7.11 10.57
CA THR A 521 0.66 -8.54 10.25
C THR A 521 -0.35 -9.03 9.22
N ASP A 522 -1.49 -8.36 9.05
CA ASP A 522 -2.50 -8.71 8.03
C ASP A 522 -1.99 -8.53 6.60
N PHE A 523 -0.96 -7.70 6.42
CA PHE A 523 -0.30 -7.50 5.12
C PHE A 523 0.78 -8.54 4.81
N ARG A 524 1.05 -9.48 5.73
CA ARG A 524 2.09 -10.51 5.55
C ARG A 524 1.75 -11.43 4.38
N ASN A 525 2.74 -11.74 3.51
CA ASN A 525 2.56 -12.53 2.28
C ASN A 525 1.57 -11.91 1.27
N THR A 526 1.37 -10.60 1.32
CA THR A 526 0.57 -9.88 0.32
C THR A 526 1.48 -9.16 -0.67
N LYS A 527 0.90 -8.39 -1.60
CA LYS A 527 1.67 -7.51 -2.50
C LYS A 527 2.15 -6.21 -1.83
N TRP A 528 1.71 -5.93 -0.60
CA TRP A 528 1.95 -4.66 0.07
C TRP A 528 3.29 -4.64 0.80
N ALA A 529 4.08 -3.60 0.53
CA ALA A 529 5.10 -3.14 1.45
C ALA A 529 4.49 -2.15 2.45
N LYS A 530 5.14 -1.94 3.60
CA LYS A 530 4.65 -1.07 4.66
C LYS A 530 5.76 -0.20 5.19
N TRP A 531 5.45 1.06 5.48
CA TRP A 531 6.32 1.91 6.27
C TRP A 531 6.66 1.23 7.60
N ASN A 532 7.95 1.15 7.89
CA ASN A 532 8.52 0.50 9.07
C ASN A 532 9.00 1.54 10.09
N ASP A 533 8.05 2.10 10.85
CA ASP A 533 8.29 2.93 12.03
C ASP A 533 9.11 2.20 13.10
N ASP A 534 8.99 0.87 13.21
CA ASP A 534 9.84 0.09 14.11
C ASP A 534 11.32 0.26 13.73
N PHE A 535 11.65 0.12 12.43
CA PHE A 535 13.01 0.37 11.92
C PHE A 535 13.45 1.81 12.20
N ARG A 536 12.58 2.79 11.91
CA ARG A 536 12.85 4.22 12.17
C ARG A 536 13.28 4.44 13.62
N GLU A 537 12.49 3.96 14.57
CA GLU A 537 12.75 4.19 15.99
C GLU A 537 13.98 3.40 16.49
N LYS A 538 14.16 2.14 16.06
CA LYS A 538 15.32 1.35 16.50
C LYS A 538 16.64 1.89 15.93
N VAL A 539 16.65 2.37 14.68
CA VAL A 539 17.85 3.01 14.11
C VAL A 539 18.09 4.39 14.69
N ARG A 540 17.05 5.18 15.00
CA ARG A 540 17.22 6.43 15.78
C ARG A 540 17.79 6.15 17.17
N GLY A 541 17.36 5.06 17.82
CA GLY A 541 17.94 4.57 19.08
C GLY A 541 19.43 4.21 18.94
N LEU A 542 19.81 3.51 17.86
CA LEU A 542 21.20 3.26 17.51
C LEU A 542 21.98 4.58 17.38
N MET A 543 21.48 5.55 16.63
CA MET A 543 22.17 6.84 16.45
C MET A 543 22.35 7.61 17.78
N LYS A 544 21.43 7.43 18.73
CA LYS A 544 21.52 8.00 20.09
C LYS A 544 22.47 7.22 21.02
N GLY A 545 22.89 6.00 20.66
CA GLY A 545 23.63 5.10 21.54
C GLY A 545 22.76 4.43 22.61
N GLN A 546 21.45 4.33 22.36
CA GLN A 546 20.43 3.83 23.28
C GLN A 546 19.50 2.89 22.51
N PHE A 547 19.89 1.62 22.36
CA PHE A 547 19.11 0.62 21.63
C PHE A 547 19.19 -0.76 22.28
N ASP A 548 18.16 -1.58 22.06
CA ASP A 548 18.20 -3.02 22.32
C ASP A 548 18.76 -3.75 21.10
N ARG A 549 19.74 -4.63 21.33
CA ARG A 549 20.41 -5.35 20.23
C ARG A 549 19.48 -6.29 19.50
N ASN A 550 18.59 -7.01 20.19
CA ASN A 550 17.71 -7.99 19.55
C ASN A 550 16.67 -7.28 18.66
N GLU A 551 16.13 -6.16 19.13
CA GLU A 551 15.23 -5.33 18.33
C GLU A 551 15.94 -4.76 17.11
N LEU A 552 17.15 -4.20 17.28
CA LEU A 552 17.94 -3.66 16.17
C LEU A 552 18.31 -4.77 15.16
N MET A 553 18.74 -5.94 15.63
CA MET A 553 19.01 -7.11 14.80
C MET A 553 17.78 -7.51 13.98
N THR A 554 16.60 -7.49 14.61
CA THR A 554 15.34 -7.85 13.94
C THR A 554 15.01 -6.91 12.79
N VAL A 555 15.11 -5.59 13.00
CA VAL A 555 14.78 -4.62 11.95
C VAL A 555 15.85 -4.58 10.84
N LEU A 556 17.13 -4.75 11.17
CA LEU A 556 18.22 -4.85 10.18
C LEU A 556 18.09 -6.09 9.28
N ALA A 557 17.51 -7.18 9.81
CA ALA A 557 17.21 -8.40 9.06
C ALA A 557 15.86 -8.36 8.32
N GLY A 558 15.26 -7.17 8.15
CA GLY A 558 14.04 -6.97 7.36
C GLY A 558 12.74 -7.26 8.09
N THR A 559 12.77 -7.31 9.43
CA THR A 559 11.60 -7.43 10.32
C THR A 559 10.79 -8.73 10.13
N CYS A 560 11.40 -9.76 9.52
CA CYS A 560 10.71 -11.01 9.15
C CYS A 560 10.21 -11.84 10.34
N PHE A 561 10.81 -11.62 11.52
CA PHE A 561 10.42 -12.27 12.78
C PHE A 561 9.23 -11.60 13.47
N TRP A 562 8.87 -10.37 13.08
CA TRP A 562 7.73 -9.65 13.66
C TRP A 562 6.53 -9.72 12.72
N TRP A 563 6.54 -8.94 11.63
CA TRP A 563 5.32 -8.75 10.82
C TRP A 563 5.52 -8.84 9.31
N THR A 564 6.75 -8.90 8.80
CA THR A 564 6.97 -9.21 7.37
C THR A 564 7.17 -10.70 7.14
N ALA A 565 6.76 -11.21 5.97
CA ALA A 565 7.16 -12.55 5.53
C ALA A 565 8.53 -12.56 4.85
N LYS A 566 8.88 -11.45 4.21
CA LYS A 566 10.10 -11.26 3.44
C LYS A 566 10.53 -9.79 3.50
N PRO A 567 11.82 -9.47 3.30
CA PRO A 567 12.31 -8.10 3.45
C PRO A 567 11.60 -7.09 2.55
N THR A 568 11.20 -7.48 1.34
CA THR A 568 10.51 -6.59 0.37
C THR A 568 9.13 -6.09 0.84
N GLU A 569 8.62 -6.58 1.97
CA GLU A 569 7.39 -6.06 2.58
C GLU A 569 7.66 -4.94 3.60
N SER A 570 8.92 -4.52 3.76
CA SER A 570 9.35 -3.51 4.72
C SER A 570 9.97 -2.31 3.99
N VAL A 571 9.34 -1.14 4.10
CA VAL A 571 9.94 0.14 3.69
C VAL A 571 10.63 0.74 4.90
N ASN A 572 11.95 0.67 4.91
CA ASN A 572 12.81 1.17 5.96
C ASN A 572 13.13 2.64 5.71
N TYR A 573 12.97 3.47 6.74
CA TYR A 573 13.26 4.90 6.70
C TYR A 573 13.70 5.37 8.09
N ILE A 574 14.41 6.50 8.15
CA ILE A 574 14.85 7.10 9.42
C ILE A 574 14.29 8.53 9.62
N GLU A 575 13.71 9.10 8.57
CA GLU A 575 12.89 10.30 8.54
C GLU A 575 11.98 10.24 7.31
N CYS A 576 10.92 11.03 7.35
CA CYS A 576 9.95 11.23 6.28
C CYS A 576 9.42 12.67 6.40
N HIS A 577 8.41 13.01 5.60
CA HIS A 577 7.73 14.29 5.72
C HIS A 577 7.09 14.49 7.12
N ASP A 578 6.57 13.42 7.75
CA ASP A 578 6.11 13.47 9.14
C ASP A 578 7.26 13.57 10.16
N GLY A 579 7.14 14.53 11.07
CA GLY A 579 8.10 14.69 12.15
C GLY A 579 9.33 15.53 11.78
N ALA A 580 10.25 15.57 12.74
CA ALA A 580 11.55 16.21 12.60
C ALA A 580 12.48 15.43 11.65
N THR A 581 13.35 16.17 10.96
CA THR A 581 14.47 15.56 10.22
C THR A 581 15.48 14.96 11.19
N VAL A 582 16.28 13.98 10.76
CA VAL A 582 17.46 13.48 11.46
C VAL A 582 18.48 14.60 11.69
N SER A 583 18.55 15.61 10.82
CA SER A 583 19.38 16.78 11.11
C SER A 583 18.86 17.53 12.35
N ASP A 584 17.55 17.76 12.45
CA ASP A 584 16.95 18.42 13.62
C ASP A 584 17.16 17.59 14.89
N LEU A 585 16.89 16.27 14.82
CA LEU A 585 16.98 15.36 15.96
C LEU A 585 18.41 15.18 16.50
N PHE A 586 19.43 15.32 15.64
CA PHE A 586 20.83 15.10 16.00
C PHE A 586 21.69 16.36 15.87
N GLY A 587 21.08 17.54 15.82
CA GLY A 587 21.78 18.82 15.78
C GLY A 587 22.75 18.96 14.59
N GLY A 588 22.44 18.34 13.46
CA GLY A 588 23.27 18.33 12.26
C GLY A 588 24.59 17.54 12.41
N ASN A 589 24.69 16.64 13.40
CA ASN A 589 25.89 15.85 13.64
C ASN A 589 26.12 14.82 12.51
N VAL A 590 27.02 15.16 11.58
CA VAL A 590 27.31 14.37 10.37
C VAL A 590 27.71 12.92 10.66
N GLN A 591 28.43 12.65 11.76
CA GLN A 591 28.82 11.28 12.14
C GLN A 591 27.59 10.42 12.47
N SER A 592 26.66 10.95 13.26
CA SER A 592 25.41 10.27 13.60
C SER A 592 24.55 10.04 12.36
N LEU A 593 24.50 11.02 11.45
CA LEU A 593 23.81 10.89 10.16
C LEU A 593 24.44 9.81 9.28
N LYS A 594 25.77 9.73 9.20
CA LYS A 594 26.48 8.66 8.47
C LYS A 594 26.25 7.28 9.10
N LEU A 595 26.21 7.18 10.43
CA LEU A 595 25.88 5.94 11.13
C LEU A 595 24.45 5.46 10.78
N GLY A 596 23.47 6.35 10.81
CA GLY A 596 22.10 6.07 10.38
C GLY A 596 22.00 5.67 8.90
N ALA A 597 22.75 6.37 8.03
CA ALA A 597 22.79 6.07 6.59
C ALA A 597 23.33 4.66 6.30
N VAL A 598 24.41 4.25 7.00
CA VAL A 598 24.92 2.88 6.88
C VAL A 598 23.87 1.88 7.33
N ALA A 599 23.26 2.06 8.50
CA ALA A 599 22.20 1.17 8.99
C ALA A 599 21.04 1.06 7.99
N LEU A 600 20.57 2.18 7.43
CA LEU A 600 19.50 2.23 6.44
C LEU A 600 19.83 1.48 5.14
N LEU A 601 20.98 1.79 4.53
CA LEU A 601 21.30 1.32 3.18
C LEU A 601 21.89 -0.11 3.17
N THR A 602 22.31 -0.64 4.31
CA THR A 602 22.81 -2.01 4.46
C THR A 602 21.79 -2.99 5.04
N ALA A 603 20.71 -2.50 5.67
CA ALA A 603 19.62 -3.33 6.13
C ALA A 603 18.87 -4.02 4.98
N GLN A 604 18.22 -5.14 5.31
CA GLN A 604 17.30 -5.81 4.42
C GLN A 604 15.96 -5.09 4.40
N GLY A 605 15.36 -4.97 3.22
CA GLY A 605 14.11 -4.22 2.99
C GLY A 605 14.27 -3.17 1.90
N ILE A 606 13.29 -2.29 1.75
CA ILE A 606 13.28 -1.21 0.77
C ILE A 606 13.72 0.07 1.49
N PRO A 607 14.89 0.66 1.20
CA PRO A 607 15.28 1.94 1.80
C PRO A 607 14.49 3.09 1.17
N MET A 608 14.03 4.00 2.01
CA MET A 608 13.45 5.29 1.64
C MET A 608 14.25 6.42 2.28
N LEU A 609 14.54 7.45 1.49
CA LEU A 609 15.19 8.69 1.90
C LEU A 609 14.17 9.82 1.76
N HIS A 610 14.10 10.69 2.77
CA HIS A 610 13.39 11.96 2.65
C HIS A 610 14.27 13.00 1.95
N ALA A 611 13.67 13.86 1.14
CA ALA A 611 14.42 14.79 0.32
C ALA A 611 15.30 15.75 1.13
N GLY A 612 16.62 15.64 0.93
CA GLY A 612 17.64 16.44 1.61
C GLY A 612 18.30 15.79 2.83
N GLN A 613 17.89 14.57 3.20
CA GLN A 613 18.57 13.76 4.21
C GLN A 613 20.08 13.61 3.91
N GLU A 614 20.41 13.42 2.63
CA GLU A 614 21.75 13.14 2.12
C GLU A 614 22.67 14.37 2.10
N PHE A 615 22.13 15.56 2.35
CA PHE A 615 22.91 16.80 2.48
C PHE A 615 22.51 17.65 3.69
N ASN A 616 22.00 16.98 4.74
CA ASN A 616 21.78 17.58 6.07
C ASN A 616 20.76 18.73 6.04
N LYS A 617 19.67 18.59 5.26
CA LYS A 617 18.51 19.49 5.34
C LYS A 617 17.87 19.37 6.73
N ASN A 618 17.39 20.49 7.25
CA ASN A 618 16.60 20.54 8.49
C ASN A 618 15.35 21.39 8.30
N LYS A 619 14.39 21.26 9.22
CA LYS A 619 13.15 22.03 9.28
C LYS A 619 13.20 23.10 10.37
N LYS A 620 14.39 23.51 10.82
CA LYS A 620 14.61 24.49 11.89
C LYS A 620 13.88 24.12 13.19
N GLY A 621 13.82 22.82 13.50
CA GLY A 621 13.10 22.28 14.65
C GLY A 621 11.58 22.16 14.50
N ASN A 622 11.00 22.52 13.35
CA ASN A 622 9.59 22.27 13.07
C ASN A 622 9.37 20.79 12.72
N ASP A 623 8.67 20.06 13.58
CA ASP A 623 8.36 18.65 13.44
C ASP A 623 7.00 18.37 12.79
N ASN A 624 6.22 19.41 12.46
CA ASN A 624 4.97 19.28 11.72
C ASN A 624 4.79 20.46 10.77
N SER A 625 5.58 20.47 9.70
CA SER A 625 5.66 21.56 8.73
C SER A 625 4.59 21.48 7.62
N TYR A 626 3.44 20.86 7.88
CA TYR A 626 2.40 20.62 6.87
C TYR A 626 1.81 21.90 6.25
N ASP A 627 1.92 23.02 6.96
CA ASP A 627 1.39 24.34 6.60
C ASP A 627 2.48 25.32 6.11
N GLN A 628 3.72 24.85 5.93
CA GLN A 628 4.88 25.71 5.66
C GLN A 628 5.28 25.71 4.17
N ASP A 629 4.72 26.62 3.38
CA ASP A 629 5.18 26.88 2.00
C ASP A 629 6.33 27.91 1.96
N ASN A 630 7.49 27.54 2.53
CA ASN A 630 8.66 28.41 2.63
C ASN A 630 9.95 27.61 2.85
N ASP A 631 11.05 28.30 3.16
CA ASP A 631 12.40 27.73 3.40
C ASP A 631 12.49 26.65 4.50
N ILE A 632 11.44 26.43 5.30
CA ILE A 632 11.35 25.25 6.19
C ILE A 632 11.24 23.97 5.36
N ASN A 633 10.38 23.98 4.33
CA ASN A 633 10.12 22.84 3.47
C ASN A 633 10.91 22.89 2.17
N TRP A 634 11.03 24.05 1.53
CA TRP A 634 11.74 24.20 0.26
C TRP A 634 13.18 23.68 0.35
N ILE A 635 13.63 23.01 -0.72
CA ILE A 635 14.97 22.41 -0.77
C ILE A 635 15.99 23.49 -1.13
N ASP A 636 16.80 23.89 -0.15
CA ASP A 636 17.99 24.68 -0.43
C ASP A 636 19.14 23.81 -0.96
N TRP A 637 19.24 23.74 -2.28
CA TRP A 637 20.32 23.08 -3.00
C TRP A 637 21.72 23.67 -2.77
N SER A 638 21.87 24.81 -2.07
CA SER A 638 23.20 25.28 -1.63
C SER A 638 23.79 24.37 -0.54
N LEU A 639 22.93 23.71 0.25
CA LEU A 639 23.33 22.74 1.28
C LEU A 639 24.01 21.51 0.68
N ARG A 640 23.63 21.12 -0.55
CA ARG A 640 24.30 20.04 -1.29
C ARG A 640 25.80 20.33 -1.43
N GLN A 641 26.15 21.55 -1.86
CA GLN A 641 27.56 21.93 -2.02
C GLN A 641 28.28 22.02 -0.67
N LYS A 642 27.61 22.57 0.36
CA LYS A 642 28.14 22.68 1.71
C LYS A 642 28.43 21.32 2.35
N ASN A 643 27.59 20.32 2.09
CA ASN A 643 27.64 18.99 2.69
C ASN A 643 28.02 17.91 1.67
N GLN A 644 28.89 18.24 0.71
CA GLN A 644 29.31 17.33 -0.37
C GLN A 644 29.79 15.96 0.14
N ASP A 645 30.55 15.96 1.24
CA ASP A 645 31.09 14.73 1.84
C ASP A 645 30.01 13.81 2.44
N LEU A 646 28.84 14.34 2.79
CA LEU A 646 27.70 13.54 3.20
C LEU A 646 26.98 12.99 1.96
N TYR A 647 26.78 13.81 0.93
CA TYR A 647 26.17 13.40 -0.32
C TYR A 647 26.93 12.25 -0.99
N GLU A 648 28.25 12.38 -1.16
CA GLU A 648 29.08 11.33 -1.76
C GLU A 648 29.10 10.05 -0.91
N PHE A 649 28.92 10.19 0.41
CA PHE A 649 28.79 9.03 1.30
C PHE A 649 27.49 8.26 1.04
N TYR A 650 26.35 8.95 0.96
CA TYR A 650 25.07 8.33 0.58
C TYR A 650 25.12 7.71 -0.81
N ARG A 651 25.64 8.45 -1.80
CA ARG A 651 25.82 7.97 -3.18
C ARG A 651 26.64 6.69 -3.23
N GLY A 652 27.76 6.64 -2.49
CA GLY A 652 28.59 5.45 -2.40
C GLY A 652 27.89 4.25 -1.73
N LEU A 653 27.10 4.48 -0.68
CA LEU A 653 26.30 3.42 -0.04
C LEU A 653 25.18 2.89 -0.95
N ILE A 654 24.50 3.78 -1.69
CA ILE A 654 23.50 3.39 -2.70
C ILE A 654 24.16 2.57 -3.82
N ALA A 655 25.31 3.02 -4.32
CA ALA A 655 26.08 2.28 -5.32
C ALA A 655 26.50 0.89 -4.81
N LEU A 656 26.96 0.79 -3.56
CA LEU A 656 27.30 -0.47 -2.91
C LEU A 656 26.08 -1.41 -2.83
N ARG A 657 24.94 -0.90 -2.35
CA ARG A 657 23.70 -1.66 -2.25
C ARG A 657 23.24 -2.22 -3.60
N LYS A 658 23.31 -1.40 -4.66
CA LYS A 658 22.93 -1.80 -6.03
C LYS A 658 23.88 -2.83 -6.62
N ALA A 659 25.16 -2.75 -6.29
CA ALA A 659 26.19 -3.63 -6.84
C ALA A 659 26.13 -5.07 -6.30
N TYR A 660 25.65 -5.28 -5.07
CA TYR A 660 25.70 -6.58 -4.41
C TYR A 660 24.32 -7.08 -3.94
N PRO A 661 23.92 -8.32 -4.27
CA PRO A 661 22.64 -8.88 -3.87
C PRO A 661 22.54 -9.15 -2.36
N ASN A 662 23.68 -9.21 -1.64
CA ASN A 662 23.74 -9.41 -0.19
C ASN A 662 22.85 -8.43 0.60
N PHE A 663 22.63 -7.22 0.07
CA PHE A 663 21.85 -6.17 0.74
C PHE A 663 20.36 -6.18 0.37
N ARG A 664 19.93 -7.08 -0.52
CA ARG A 664 18.64 -7.03 -1.24
C ARG A 664 17.98 -8.41 -1.33
N HIS A 665 17.90 -9.14 -0.22
CA HIS A 665 17.28 -10.47 -0.21
C HIS A 665 15.77 -10.38 -0.42
N THR A 666 15.24 -11.32 -1.21
CA THR A 666 13.80 -11.46 -1.50
C THR A 666 13.09 -12.44 -0.55
N THR A 667 13.84 -13.12 0.31
CA THR A 667 13.35 -14.12 1.27
C THR A 667 13.86 -13.79 2.67
N ALA A 668 13.16 -14.28 3.70
CA ALA A 668 13.63 -14.14 5.08
C ALA A 668 15.04 -14.72 5.27
N LEU A 669 15.86 -14.03 6.06
CA LEU A 669 17.23 -14.42 6.32
C LEU A 669 17.29 -15.56 7.35
N ASN A 670 18.35 -16.36 7.27
CA ASN A 670 18.66 -17.43 8.20
C ASN A 670 20.19 -17.48 8.40
N ASN A 671 20.71 -18.45 9.16
CA ASN A 671 22.15 -18.54 9.48
C ASN A 671 23.08 -18.78 8.26
N GLN A 672 22.51 -19.15 7.11
CA GLN A 672 23.23 -19.25 5.83
C GLN A 672 23.41 -17.88 5.17
N HIS A 673 22.57 -16.90 5.51
CA HIS A 673 22.57 -15.55 4.94
C HIS A 673 23.25 -14.51 5.85
N ILE A 674 23.06 -14.62 7.17
CA ILE A 674 23.55 -13.64 8.13
C ILE A 674 24.17 -14.29 9.37
N GLU A 675 25.21 -13.65 9.90
CA GLU A 675 25.85 -14.01 11.16
C GLU A 675 26.13 -12.74 11.97
N TRP A 676 25.83 -12.75 13.26
CA TRP A 676 25.91 -11.57 14.11
C TRP A 676 27.24 -11.51 14.87
N LEU A 677 27.86 -10.33 14.90
CA LEU A 677 29.08 -10.04 15.65
C LEU A 677 28.72 -9.14 16.83
N LEU A 678 28.77 -9.69 18.05
CA LEU A 678 28.33 -9.02 19.27
C LEU A 678 29.52 -8.70 20.17
N PRO A 679 30.14 -7.51 20.06
CA PRO A 679 31.21 -7.12 20.98
C PRO A 679 30.68 -6.95 22.41
N ALA A 680 31.59 -6.91 23.40
CA ALA A 680 31.19 -6.77 24.81
C ALA A 680 30.41 -5.47 25.11
N ASN A 681 30.80 -4.35 24.48
CA ASN A 681 30.12 -3.07 24.64
C ASN A 681 28.76 -3.09 23.93
N GLN A 682 27.67 -3.02 24.72
CA GLN A 682 26.28 -3.12 24.24
C GLN A 682 25.85 -2.02 23.26
N ARG A 683 26.61 -0.92 23.15
CA ARG A 683 26.38 0.17 22.18
C ARG A 683 26.97 -0.09 20.80
N ALA A 684 27.47 -1.29 20.55
CA ALA A 684 27.88 -1.73 19.23
C ALA A 684 27.14 -2.98 18.77
N LEU A 685 27.05 -3.14 17.46
CA LEU A 685 26.50 -4.32 16.80
C LEU A 685 27.23 -4.49 15.47
N GLY A 686 27.60 -5.71 15.12
CA GLY A 686 28.12 -6.03 13.80
C GLY A 686 27.37 -7.22 13.20
N TYR A 687 27.47 -7.37 11.89
CA TYR A 687 26.94 -8.54 11.20
C TYR A 687 27.68 -8.83 9.90
N ARG A 688 27.76 -10.12 9.56
CA ARG A 688 28.27 -10.66 8.31
C ARG A 688 27.10 -11.03 7.42
N LEU A 689 27.01 -10.44 6.23
CA LEU A 689 26.12 -10.86 5.16
C LEU A 689 26.88 -11.80 4.23
N LYS A 690 26.44 -13.05 4.13
CA LYS A 690 27.09 -14.13 3.39
C LYS A 690 26.63 -14.13 1.93
N GLY A 691 27.53 -14.42 1.00
CA GLY A 691 27.24 -14.48 -0.43
C GLY A 691 28.43 -15.02 -1.24
N GLN A 692 28.52 -14.63 -2.51
CA GLN A 692 29.73 -14.88 -3.31
C GLN A 692 30.92 -14.09 -2.75
N THR A 693 30.65 -12.86 -2.35
CA THR A 693 31.51 -12.02 -1.52
C THR A 693 30.74 -11.73 -0.24
N ASP A 694 31.38 -11.92 0.90
CA ASP A 694 30.82 -11.62 2.20
C ASP A 694 31.12 -10.18 2.58
N PHE A 695 30.19 -9.57 3.29
CA PHE A 695 30.32 -8.22 3.82
C PHE A 695 30.20 -8.24 5.34
N LEU A 696 31.09 -7.52 6.03
CA LEU A 696 30.93 -7.19 7.43
C LEU A 696 30.46 -5.75 7.56
N VAL A 697 29.38 -5.53 8.29
CA VAL A 697 28.91 -4.20 8.68
C VAL A 697 29.09 -4.08 10.18
N LEU A 698 29.91 -3.12 10.61
CA LEU A 698 30.28 -2.92 12.01
C LEU A 698 29.78 -1.54 12.45
N LEU A 699 28.92 -1.51 13.47
CA LEU A 699 28.25 -0.30 13.96
C LEU A 699 28.73 0.00 15.38
N ASN A 700 29.37 1.16 15.59
CA ASN A 700 29.72 1.69 16.89
C ASN A 700 28.92 2.96 17.16
N SER A 701 27.96 2.90 18.09
CA SER A 701 27.19 4.09 18.51
C SER A 701 27.67 4.69 19.83
N ASP A 702 28.71 4.12 20.46
CA ASP A 702 29.33 4.74 21.62
C ASP A 702 29.94 6.08 21.21
N SER A 703 29.83 7.08 22.08
CA SER A 703 30.31 8.43 21.80
C SER A 703 31.73 8.70 22.24
N HIS A 704 32.36 7.77 22.95
CA HIS A 704 33.70 7.94 23.54
C HIS A 704 34.61 6.75 23.25
N GLU A 705 34.07 5.54 23.26
CA GLU A 705 34.87 4.31 23.20
C GLU A 705 35.10 3.80 21.78
N TRP A 706 36.36 3.44 21.50
CA TRP A 706 36.69 2.62 20.34
C TRP A 706 36.31 1.17 20.64
N ILE A 707 35.59 0.53 19.73
CA ILE A 707 35.09 -0.83 19.95
C ILE A 707 35.81 -1.80 19.02
N SER A 708 36.41 -2.84 19.61
CA SER A 708 37.07 -3.93 18.89
C SER A 708 36.05 -4.96 18.42
N PHE A 709 36.14 -5.35 17.15
CA PHE A 709 35.42 -6.48 16.56
C PHE A 709 36.44 -7.53 16.10
N GLY A 710 36.29 -8.76 16.58
CA GLY A 710 37.05 -9.90 16.06
C GLY A 710 36.55 -10.25 14.65
N LEU A 711 37.40 -10.09 13.64
CA LEU A 711 37.05 -10.41 12.27
C LEU A 711 37.14 -11.93 12.03
N PRO A 712 36.14 -12.53 11.36
CA PRO A 712 36.12 -13.97 11.11
C PRO A 712 37.19 -14.41 10.11
N ASP A 713 37.45 -15.72 10.11
CA ASP A 713 38.25 -16.49 9.15
C ASP A 713 39.76 -16.17 9.10
N GLY A 714 40.27 -15.20 9.87
CA GLY A 714 41.70 -14.86 9.95
C GLY A 714 42.32 -14.30 8.66
N LEU A 715 41.54 -14.14 7.60
CA LEU A 715 41.95 -13.60 6.31
C LEU A 715 41.79 -12.06 6.26
N PRO A 716 42.55 -11.37 5.38
CA PRO A 716 42.43 -9.93 5.21
C PRO A 716 41.10 -9.54 4.52
N TRP A 717 40.38 -8.64 5.19
CA TRP A 717 39.18 -7.98 4.69
C TRP A 717 39.54 -6.63 4.06
N LYS A 718 38.92 -6.29 2.92
CA LYS A 718 39.08 -4.98 2.28
C LYS A 718 38.10 -3.97 2.86
N ILE A 719 38.55 -2.76 3.16
CA ILE A 719 37.70 -1.70 3.70
C ILE A 719 36.94 -1.02 2.56
N VAL A 720 35.61 -1.14 2.58
CA VAL A 720 34.67 -0.57 1.61
C VAL A 720 34.10 0.75 2.12
N CYS A 721 33.84 0.84 3.43
CA CYS A 721 33.42 2.06 4.09
C CYS A 721 34.23 2.21 5.38
N ASN A 722 34.91 3.34 5.56
CA ASN A 722 35.72 3.61 6.76
C ASN A 722 35.06 4.61 7.72
N GLY A 723 33.75 4.86 7.56
CA GLY A 723 33.01 5.88 8.32
C GLY A 723 33.02 7.27 7.71
N HIS A 724 33.95 7.54 6.80
CA HIS A 724 34.08 8.85 6.15
C HIS A 724 33.78 8.79 4.65
N LYS A 725 34.30 7.76 3.97
CA LYS A 725 34.17 7.54 2.54
C LYS A 725 33.68 6.12 2.26
N VAL A 726 33.10 5.94 1.08
CA VAL A 726 32.72 4.63 0.54
C VAL A 726 33.43 4.42 -0.79
N ASP A 727 34.12 3.29 -0.93
CA ASP A 727 34.67 2.79 -2.18
C ASP A 727 34.21 1.35 -2.37
N VAL A 728 33.30 1.15 -3.31
CA VAL A 728 32.67 -0.14 -3.65
C VAL A 728 33.71 -1.21 -3.99
N ASN A 729 34.90 -0.82 -4.47
CA ASN A 729 35.98 -1.74 -4.84
C ASN A 729 36.86 -2.16 -3.65
N GLY A 730 36.72 -1.51 -2.49
CA GLY A 730 37.48 -1.84 -1.29
C GLY A 730 38.90 -1.29 -1.27
N GLY A 731 39.12 -0.11 -1.87
CA GLY A 731 40.43 0.55 -1.95
C GLY A 731 40.78 1.41 -0.73
N LEU A 732 39.98 1.39 0.35
CA LEU A 732 40.22 2.23 1.54
C LEU A 732 41.20 1.60 2.56
N GLY A 733 41.77 0.45 2.24
CA GLY A 733 42.72 -0.28 3.08
C GLY A 733 42.29 -1.72 3.37
N THR A 734 42.98 -2.37 4.30
CA THR A 734 42.71 -3.76 4.71
C THR A 734 42.68 -3.91 6.22
N ALA A 735 41.91 -4.87 6.71
CA ALA A 735 41.75 -5.20 8.12
C ALA A 735 41.92 -6.72 8.34
N THR A 736 42.58 -7.12 9.43
CA THR A 736 42.84 -8.52 9.82
C THR A 736 42.78 -8.65 11.34
N GLY A 737 42.34 -9.81 11.85
CA GLY A 737 42.28 -10.05 13.29
C GLY A 737 41.24 -9.15 13.96
N ASP A 738 41.66 -8.34 14.93
CA ASP A 738 40.79 -7.39 15.62
C ASP A 738 40.77 -6.03 14.92
N TYR A 739 39.57 -5.54 14.61
CA TYR A 739 39.38 -4.21 14.02
C TYR A 739 38.67 -3.27 14.98
N LYS A 740 39.31 -2.13 15.28
CA LYS A 740 38.78 -1.10 16.17
C LYS A 740 37.98 -0.07 15.39
N VAL A 741 36.68 0.00 15.65
CA VAL A 741 35.77 0.98 15.06
C VAL A 741 35.71 2.23 15.95
N PRO A 742 35.95 3.44 15.40
CA PRO A 742 35.89 4.69 16.17
C PRO A 742 34.49 4.93 16.77
N PRO A 743 34.38 5.80 17.81
CA PRO A 743 33.09 6.27 18.32
C PRO A 743 32.18 6.83 17.21
N ARG A 744 30.86 6.67 17.36
CA ARG A 744 29.80 7.14 16.44
C ARG A 744 30.08 6.88 14.96
N THR A 745 30.61 5.71 14.67
CA THR A 745 31.08 5.37 13.33
C THR A 745 30.57 4.00 12.90
N ALA A 746 30.32 3.85 11.60
CA ALA A 746 30.07 2.57 10.98
C ALA A 746 31.14 2.26 9.92
N VAL A 747 31.53 0.99 9.84
CA VAL A 747 32.54 0.49 8.91
C VAL A 747 31.96 -0.69 8.13
N ILE A 748 32.25 -0.75 6.84
CA ILE A 748 31.87 -1.88 5.98
C ILE A 748 33.15 -2.48 5.41
N LEU A 749 33.29 -3.79 5.56
CA LEU A 749 34.39 -4.58 5.02
C LEU A 749 33.85 -5.61 4.04
N LYS A 750 34.66 -6.03 3.07
CA LYS A 750 34.34 -7.15 2.19
C LYS A 750 35.47 -8.16 2.12
N ASN A 751 35.16 -9.45 2.03
CA ASN A 751 36.19 -10.45 1.77
C ASN A 751 36.58 -10.42 0.27
N ARG A 752 37.60 -11.20 -0.08
CA ARG A 752 38.26 -11.11 -1.40
C ARG A 752 37.33 -11.40 -2.57
#